data_AF-A0A1M5VBL2-F1
#
_entry.id   AF-A0A1M5VBL2-F1
#
_cell.length_a   1.000
_cell.length_b   1.000
_cell.length_c   1.000
_cell.angle_alpha   90.00
_cell.angle_beta   90.00
_cell.angle_gamma   90.00
#
_symmetry.space_group_name_H-M   'P 1'
#
loop_
_entity.id
_entity.type
_entity.pdbx_description
1 polymer ?
#
loop_
_entity_poly.entity_id
_entity_poly.type
_entity_poly.pdbx_seq_one_letter_code
_entity_poly.pdbx_strand_id
1 'polypeptide(L)'
;MSQRPGKSGKPTPPYKNKNFIILIVMILLLFIMFPLAGKNEEANMTRTEFLAMMGDSTKVITELSLQKTKDGIIIEGAREMTAEEQAAAKKSQSVIARFAKNEDTGKTKHFVSHMLDVTNEQITAWEVFKGVKVKVIHEESSWMDTLVAFMPAILLIVFFYFMMSRQMGGGGKNPFAFGKSQARQLDVKKKTLFTDVAGCDEAKQDLQELVEFLKDPKKFDALGGRIPKGALLVGPPGTGKTLLARAVAGEAGVPFFSMSGSDFVEMFVGVGASRVRDLFENGKKNAPCILFIDEIDAVGRQRGAGLGGGHDEREQTLNQLLVEMDGFTANEGVILIAATNRPDVLDKALLRPGRFDRQIVVGLPDLKGREEILRVHLKKRKVPLADDVDIKAVAKGTPGLAGADLENLVNEAALMAARFNNKKVTMLDFEEARDKLSMGAERRTLLMTDEEKRHTAYHEAGHALMTLLCKHSDPLHKITIIPRGRALGVTMSLPERDQVSYSREYAEERIMIMMSGRLAELVFFNHQSTGASNDIQRATELARKMVTEWGFDDEIGPVCYSRADGEVFLGREISKPKEMSEMMAQKIDQAVNGLIKRLDAEAKKLIEENKDKLIDLAEALFEFEVLDREEIDRVMAGEKLEGTKKSRQYKAMEEMAAKKKAEDTPPPDPGAQPPVAPASDAPVEAVKPAPATGSETASDSSSQSAEAPAEAAEASAETTASATAEAKEEN
;
A
#
# COMPACT_ATOMS: atom_id res chain seq x y z
N MET A 1 25.24 52.26 6.64
CA MET A 1 24.39 52.27 5.43
C MET A 1 24.14 50.81 5.04
N SER A 2 23.14 50.15 5.62
CA SER A 2 21.78 49.96 5.08
C SER A 2 21.75 49.42 3.64
N GLN A 3 21.56 48.10 3.48
CA GLN A 3 20.35 47.53 2.87
C GLN A 3 20.40 45.98 2.86
N ARG A 4 19.30 45.35 3.32
CA ARG A 4 19.01 43.92 3.22
C ARG A 4 18.39 43.60 1.85
N PRO A 5 18.53 42.37 1.35
CA PRO A 5 17.43 41.67 0.66
C PRO A 5 17.14 40.35 1.42
N GLY A 6 15.94 39.79 1.48
CA GLY A 6 14.70 39.94 0.73
C GLY A 6 14.02 38.56 0.83
N LYS A 7 12.84 38.51 1.45
CA LYS A 7 12.11 37.28 1.83
C LYS A 7 11.78 36.38 0.63
N SER A 8 11.90 35.08 0.85
CA SER A 8 11.48 33.97 -0.02
C SER A 8 10.00 34.07 -0.45
N GLY A 9 9.76 33.98 -1.76
CA GLY A 9 8.44 33.92 -2.37
C GLY A 9 7.68 32.64 -2.00
N LYS A 10 6.37 32.80 -1.78
CA LYS A 10 5.38 31.72 -1.69
C LYS A 10 5.23 31.02 -3.06
N PRO A 11 4.94 29.71 -3.13
CA PRO A 11 4.61 29.06 -4.39
C PRO A 11 3.27 29.59 -4.92
N THR A 12 3.27 30.03 -6.17
CA THR A 12 2.06 30.37 -6.94
C THR A 12 1.24 29.10 -7.21
N PRO A 13 -0.08 29.10 -7.00
CA PRO A 13 -0.93 27.95 -7.34
C PRO A 13 -1.08 27.82 -8.87
N PRO A 14 -1.39 26.61 -9.39
CA PRO A 14 -1.57 26.40 -10.82
C PRO A 14 -2.80 27.16 -11.33
N TYR A 15 -2.67 27.75 -12.51
CA TYR A 15 -3.68 28.50 -13.26
C TYR A 15 -5.07 27.84 -13.17
N LYS A 16 -5.98 28.47 -12.43
CA LYS A 16 -7.39 28.07 -12.32
C LYS A 16 -8.23 29.08 -13.12
N ASN A 17 -8.21 28.97 -14.45
CA ASN A 17 -9.10 29.77 -15.30
C ASN A 17 -10.53 29.26 -15.17
N LYS A 18 -11.24 29.67 -14.10
CA LYS A 18 -12.67 29.38 -13.90
C LYS A 18 -13.51 29.75 -15.13
N ASN A 19 -13.10 30.79 -15.86
CA ASN A 19 -13.76 31.25 -17.07
C ASN A 19 -13.69 30.24 -18.23
N PHE A 20 -12.67 29.37 -18.26
CA PHE A 20 -12.51 28.34 -19.29
C PHE A 20 -13.49 27.18 -19.11
N ILE A 21 -13.66 26.72 -17.86
CA ILE A 21 -14.62 25.65 -17.53
C ILE A 21 -16.04 26.15 -17.75
N ILE A 22 -16.35 27.39 -17.35
CA ILE A 22 -17.67 28.00 -17.55
C ILE A 22 -18.01 28.11 -19.04
N LEU A 23 -17.03 28.48 -19.89
CA LEU A 23 -17.24 28.58 -21.33
C LEU A 23 -17.49 27.21 -21.99
N ILE A 24 -16.73 26.18 -21.59
CA ILE A 24 -16.94 24.81 -22.09
C ILE A 24 -18.33 24.30 -21.69
N VAL A 25 -18.74 24.54 -20.45
CA VAL A 25 -20.08 24.18 -19.97
C VAL A 25 -21.15 24.93 -20.76
N MET A 26 -20.95 26.21 -21.07
CA MET A 26 -21.92 26.99 -21.86
C MET A 26 -22.03 26.52 -23.31
N ILE A 27 -20.91 26.13 -23.94
CA ILE A 27 -20.90 25.58 -25.30
C ILE A 27 -21.57 24.20 -25.31
N LEU A 28 -21.30 23.36 -24.30
CA LEU A 28 -21.97 22.06 -24.15
C LEU A 28 -23.49 22.25 -23.96
N LEU A 29 -23.90 23.24 -23.15
CA LEU A 29 -25.31 23.60 -22.93
C LEU A 29 -25.97 24.09 -24.21
N LEU A 30 -25.27 24.87 -25.04
CA LEU A 30 -25.77 25.34 -26.32
C LEU A 30 -25.94 24.19 -27.33
N PHE A 31 -24.99 23.24 -27.33
CA PHE A 31 -25.05 22.04 -28.17
C PHE A 31 -26.16 21.08 -27.74
N ILE A 32 -26.47 21.02 -26.44
CA ILE A 32 -27.60 20.24 -25.89
C ILE A 32 -28.93 20.95 -26.15
N MET A 33 -28.98 22.29 -26.12
CA MET A 33 -30.21 23.06 -26.34
C MET A 33 -30.62 23.13 -27.81
N PHE A 34 -29.67 23.08 -28.76
CA PHE A 34 -29.97 23.19 -30.18
C PHE A 34 -30.89 22.08 -30.75
N PRO A 35 -30.78 20.80 -30.39
CA PRO A 35 -31.72 19.76 -30.85
C PRO A 35 -33.05 19.73 -30.07
N LEU A 36 -33.21 20.51 -28.99
CA LEU A 36 -34.42 20.53 -28.16
C LEU A 36 -35.41 21.65 -28.52
N ALA A 37 -35.00 22.63 -29.34
CA ALA A 37 -35.85 23.70 -29.84
C ALA A 37 -36.51 23.29 -31.17
N GLY A 38 -37.58 22.48 -31.09
CA GLY A 38 -38.53 22.32 -32.20
C GLY A 38 -38.61 20.93 -32.84
N LYS A 39 -39.00 19.91 -32.06
CA LYS A 39 -39.62 18.70 -32.61
C LYS A 39 -41.02 18.54 -32.02
N ASN A 40 -42.04 18.84 -32.82
CA ASN A 40 -43.41 18.45 -32.48
C ASN A 40 -43.53 16.92 -32.66
N GLU A 41 -44.21 16.23 -31.75
CA GLU A 41 -44.44 14.78 -31.86
C GLU A 41 -45.34 14.47 -33.05
N GLU A 42 -44.74 14.11 -34.19
CA GLU A 42 -45.46 13.63 -35.36
C GLU A 42 -45.69 12.11 -35.24
N ALA A 43 -46.95 11.69 -35.38
CA ALA A 43 -47.31 10.28 -35.30
C ALA A 43 -47.14 9.61 -36.67
N ASN A 44 -46.16 8.71 -36.80
CA ASN A 44 -45.97 7.89 -37.99
C ASN A 44 -47.03 6.78 -38.04
N MET A 45 -47.86 6.77 -39.08
CA MET A 45 -48.90 5.76 -39.31
C MET A 45 -48.52 4.80 -40.43
N THR A 46 -48.91 3.53 -40.28
CA THR A 46 -48.73 2.53 -41.36
C THR A 46 -49.81 2.66 -42.44
N ARG A 47 -49.51 2.19 -43.66
CA ARG A 47 -50.41 2.29 -44.84
C ARG A 47 -51.83 1.77 -44.56
N THR A 48 -51.95 0.64 -43.86
CA THR A 48 -53.23 0.00 -43.56
C THR A 48 -54.07 0.85 -42.60
N GLU A 49 -53.44 1.44 -41.59
CA GLU A 49 -54.09 2.32 -40.62
C GLU A 49 -54.56 3.62 -41.26
N PHE A 50 -53.76 4.17 -42.19
CA PHE A 50 -54.13 5.35 -42.95
C PHE A 50 -55.34 5.08 -43.87
N LEU A 51 -55.36 3.96 -44.60
CA LEU A 51 -56.50 3.60 -45.45
C LEU A 51 -57.78 3.31 -44.63
N ALA A 52 -57.64 2.66 -43.47
CA ALA A 52 -58.76 2.46 -42.55
C ALA A 52 -59.32 3.79 -42.01
N MET A 53 -58.45 4.77 -41.72
CA MET A 53 -58.86 6.12 -41.32
C MET A 53 -59.57 6.89 -42.44
N MET A 54 -59.16 6.67 -43.69
CA MET A 54 -59.82 7.27 -44.86
C MET A 54 -61.19 6.65 -45.14
N GLY A 55 -61.42 5.38 -44.80
CA GLY A 55 -62.71 4.68 -44.95
C GLY A 55 -63.74 4.92 -43.84
N ASP A 56 -63.33 5.47 -42.69
CA ASP A 56 -64.19 5.77 -41.54
C ASP A 56 -64.83 7.18 -41.68
N SER A 57 -66.16 7.26 -41.61
CA SER A 57 -66.95 8.49 -41.83
C SER A 57 -67.02 9.41 -40.60
N THR A 58 -66.50 8.97 -39.45
CA THR A 58 -66.61 9.69 -38.17
C THR A 58 -65.44 10.64 -37.87
N LYS A 59 -64.35 10.58 -38.64
CA LYS A 59 -63.12 11.38 -38.41
C LYS A 59 -62.98 12.51 -39.43
N VAL A 60 -63.01 13.75 -38.93
CA VAL A 60 -62.81 14.97 -39.73
C VAL A 60 -61.31 15.22 -39.90
N ILE A 61 -60.85 15.24 -41.15
CA ILE A 61 -59.47 15.58 -41.53
C ILE A 61 -59.49 17.04 -41.99
N THR A 62 -58.63 17.87 -41.42
CA THR A 62 -58.64 19.32 -41.66
C THR A 62 -57.80 19.72 -42.87
N GLU A 63 -56.60 19.16 -43.00
CA GLU A 63 -55.71 19.42 -44.13
C GLU A 63 -54.91 18.17 -44.49
N LEU A 64 -54.63 17.98 -45.79
CA LEU A 64 -53.82 16.88 -46.32
C LEU A 64 -52.87 17.42 -47.39
N SER A 65 -51.57 17.17 -47.20
CA SER A 65 -50.50 17.55 -48.11
C SER A 65 -49.70 16.32 -48.54
N LEU A 66 -49.27 16.29 -49.81
CA LEU A 66 -48.40 15.22 -50.31
C LEU A 66 -47.05 15.80 -50.71
N GLN A 67 -45.98 15.18 -50.23
CA GLN A 67 -44.61 15.50 -50.60
C GLN A 67 -43.98 14.30 -51.30
N LYS A 68 -43.52 14.51 -52.54
CA LYS A 68 -42.87 13.46 -53.33
C LYS A 68 -41.37 13.44 -52.99
N THR A 69 -40.92 12.31 -52.45
CA THR A 69 -39.52 12.08 -52.06
C THR A 69 -38.92 11.00 -52.97
N LYS A 70 -37.58 10.86 -53.02
CA LYS A 70 -36.90 9.92 -53.94
C LYS A 70 -37.28 8.44 -53.75
N ASP A 71 -37.75 8.06 -52.56
CA ASP A 71 -38.11 6.67 -52.20
C ASP A 71 -39.63 6.43 -52.02
N GLY A 72 -40.48 7.39 -52.39
CA GLY A 72 -41.95 7.29 -52.28
C GLY A 72 -42.67 8.61 -52.03
N ILE A 73 -43.97 8.56 -51.78
CA ILE A 73 -44.81 9.73 -51.46
C ILE A 73 -45.10 9.75 -49.96
N ILE A 74 -44.75 10.86 -49.31
CA ILE A 74 -45.07 11.13 -47.91
C ILE A 74 -46.36 11.93 -47.88
N ILE A 75 -47.35 11.44 -47.13
CA ILE A 75 -48.64 12.10 -46.92
C ILE A 75 -48.64 12.63 -45.50
N GLU A 76 -48.73 13.95 -45.38
CA GLU A 76 -48.84 14.63 -44.09
C GLU A 76 -50.23 15.22 -43.97
N GLY A 77 -50.89 14.95 -42.84
CA GLY A 77 -52.23 15.46 -42.59
C GLY A 77 -52.46 15.78 -41.13
N ALA A 78 -53.47 16.61 -40.87
CA ALA A 78 -53.92 16.93 -39.52
C ALA A 78 -55.36 16.45 -39.32
N ARG A 79 -55.62 15.83 -38.16
CA ARG A 79 -56.97 15.49 -37.71
C ARG A 79 -57.27 16.07 -36.34
N GLU A 80 -58.54 16.28 -36.02
CA GLU A 80 -58.94 16.62 -34.66
C GLU A 80 -58.70 15.44 -33.69
N MET A 81 -58.23 15.75 -32.49
CA MET A 81 -58.02 14.78 -31.40
C MET A 81 -59.35 14.35 -30.78
N THR A 82 -59.53 13.05 -30.49
CA THR A 82 -60.69 12.55 -29.75
C THR A 82 -60.61 12.91 -28.26
N ALA A 83 -61.75 12.95 -27.56
CA ALA A 83 -61.84 13.42 -26.17
C ALA A 83 -60.95 12.63 -25.18
N GLU A 84 -60.71 11.34 -25.43
CA GLU A 84 -59.82 10.49 -24.64
C GLU A 84 -58.33 10.82 -24.86
N GLU A 85 -57.93 11.15 -26.09
CA GLU A 85 -56.55 11.54 -26.42
C GLU A 85 -56.21 12.93 -25.84
N GLN A 86 -57.17 13.85 -25.80
CA GLN A 86 -57.01 15.17 -25.16
C GLN A 86 -56.80 15.06 -23.64
N ALA A 87 -57.40 14.05 -22.99
CA ALA A 87 -57.23 13.80 -21.57
C ALA A 87 -55.85 13.19 -21.24
N ALA A 88 -55.29 12.37 -22.13
CA ALA A 88 -53.95 11.81 -22.00
C ALA A 88 -52.84 12.86 -22.19
N ALA A 89 -52.99 13.77 -23.16
CA ALA A 89 -52.03 14.86 -23.41
C ALA A 89 -51.90 15.84 -22.23
N LYS A 90 -52.99 16.09 -21.48
CA LYS A 90 -52.96 16.93 -20.27
C LYS A 90 -52.20 16.31 -19.10
N LYS A 91 -52.05 14.99 -19.03
CA LYS A 91 -51.35 14.29 -17.94
C LYS A 91 -49.83 14.23 -18.11
N SER A 92 -49.31 14.43 -19.34
CA SER A 92 -47.89 14.31 -19.69
C SER A 92 -47.11 15.64 -19.66
N GLN A 93 -47.73 16.75 -19.24
CA GLN A 93 -47.05 18.05 -19.17
C GLN A 93 -46.15 18.16 -17.94
N SER A 94 -44.87 17.83 -18.13
CA SER A 94 -43.78 18.07 -17.19
C SER A 94 -43.39 19.55 -17.13
N VAL A 95 -42.71 19.92 -16.03
CA VAL A 95 -42.41 21.27 -15.52
C VAL A 95 -41.79 22.25 -16.54
N ILE A 96 -41.30 21.77 -17.68
CA ILE A 96 -40.64 22.54 -18.74
C ILE A 96 -41.65 23.40 -19.55
N ALA A 97 -42.92 22.99 -19.66
CA ALA A 97 -43.94 23.74 -20.42
C ALA A 97 -44.42 25.04 -19.73
N ARG A 98 -44.08 25.28 -18.46
CA ARG A 98 -44.43 26.53 -17.75
C ARG A 98 -43.53 27.72 -18.11
N PHE A 99 -42.39 27.47 -18.75
CA PHE A 99 -41.44 28.51 -19.14
C PHE A 99 -41.55 28.94 -20.61
N ALA A 100 -42.31 28.20 -21.44
CA ALA A 100 -42.56 28.54 -22.82
C ALA A 100 -43.99 29.09 -22.97
N LYS A 101 -44.12 30.41 -23.00
CA LYS A 101 -45.38 31.08 -23.34
C LYS A 101 -45.58 30.93 -24.86
N ASN A 102 -46.27 29.89 -25.30
CA ASN A 102 -46.81 29.83 -26.66
C ASN A 102 -48.26 29.37 -26.64
N GLU A 103 -49.08 30.17 -27.31
CA GLU A 103 -50.51 30.01 -27.52
C GLU A 103 -50.80 28.84 -28.47
N ASP A 104 -51.88 28.12 -28.16
CA ASP A 104 -52.74 27.39 -29.10
C ASP A 104 -52.16 26.17 -29.86
N THR A 105 -51.98 25.04 -29.16
CA THR A 105 -51.83 23.70 -29.78
C THR A 105 -52.69 22.67 -29.05
N GLY A 106 -53.99 22.92 -28.96
CA GLY A 106 -54.90 22.14 -28.11
C GLY A 106 -55.85 21.17 -28.80
N LYS A 107 -55.94 21.12 -30.15
CA LYS A 107 -57.06 20.41 -30.81
C LYS A 107 -56.71 19.53 -32.02
N THR A 108 -55.51 19.64 -32.60
CA THR A 108 -55.13 18.91 -33.83
C THR A 108 -53.92 18.01 -33.60
N LYS A 109 -53.95 16.79 -34.16
CA LYS A 109 -52.85 15.84 -34.18
C LYS A 109 -52.35 15.70 -35.62
N HIS A 110 -51.06 15.95 -35.82
CA HIS A 110 -50.40 15.75 -37.11
C HIS A 110 -49.97 14.28 -37.25
N PHE A 111 -50.19 13.72 -38.43
CA PHE A 111 -49.75 12.37 -38.79
C PHE A 111 -48.99 12.40 -40.11
N VAL A 112 -48.05 11.46 -40.24
CA VAL A 112 -47.25 11.25 -41.44
C VAL A 112 -47.40 9.79 -41.85
N SER A 113 -47.68 9.54 -43.13
CA SER A 113 -47.82 8.21 -43.70
C SER A 113 -47.01 8.08 -44.98
N HIS A 114 -46.34 6.95 -45.15
CA HIS A 114 -45.51 6.67 -46.32
C HIS A 114 -46.23 5.72 -47.29
N MET A 115 -46.35 6.11 -48.55
CA MET A 115 -46.87 5.24 -49.62
C MET A 115 -45.88 5.10 -50.78
N LEU A 116 -45.77 3.89 -51.31
CA LEU A 116 -44.87 3.55 -52.40
C LEU A 116 -45.37 4.04 -53.77
N ASP A 117 -46.69 4.06 -54.01
CA ASP A 117 -47.28 4.63 -55.22
C ASP A 117 -48.76 4.99 -54.99
N VAL A 118 -49.22 6.12 -55.54
CA VAL A 118 -50.62 6.58 -55.43
C VAL A 118 -51.08 6.99 -56.83
N THR A 119 -52.17 6.40 -57.31
CA THR A 119 -52.71 6.73 -58.64
C THR A 119 -53.56 8.01 -58.59
N ASN A 120 -53.55 8.79 -59.67
CA ASN A 120 -54.32 10.05 -59.75
C ASN A 120 -55.83 9.86 -59.53
N GLU A 121 -56.37 8.67 -59.84
CA GLU A 121 -57.78 8.31 -59.57
C GLU A 121 -58.08 8.15 -58.07
N GLN A 122 -57.11 7.73 -57.25
CA GLN A 122 -57.26 7.64 -55.80
C GLN A 122 -57.22 9.02 -55.14
N ILE A 123 -56.40 9.93 -55.66
CA ILE A 123 -56.31 11.31 -55.20
C ILE A 123 -57.62 12.05 -55.47
N THR A 124 -58.19 11.91 -56.67
CA THR A 124 -59.50 12.51 -57.01
C THR A 124 -60.67 11.89 -56.23
N ALA A 125 -60.63 10.58 -55.92
CA ALA A 125 -61.62 9.96 -55.04
C ALA A 125 -61.56 10.52 -53.60
N TRP A 126 -60.36 10.83 -53.08
CA TRP A 126 -60.20 11.44 -51.75
C TRP A 126 -60.67 12.91 -51.71
N GLU A 127 -60.45 13.66 -52.78
CA GLU A 127 -60.94 15.04 -52.92
C GLU A 127 -62.48 15.10 -52.99
N VAL A 128 -63.12 14.18 -53.72
CA VAL A 128 -64.59 14.16 -53.91
C VAL A 128 -65.34 13.60 -52.68
N PHE A 129 -64.78 12.61 -51.97
CA PHE A 129 -65.49 11.94 -50.87
C PHE A 129 -65.34 12.62 -49.50
N LYS A 130 -64.29 13.44 -49.29
CA LYS A 130 -64.04 14.15 -48.02
C LYS A 130 -63.82 15.67 -48.14
N GLY A 131 -63.86 16.26 -49.35
CA GLY A 131 -63.88 17.71 -49.54
C GLY A 131 -62.60 18.45 -49.11
N VAL A 132 -61.43 17.82 -49.24
CA VAL A 132 -60.13 18.37 -48.79
C VAL A 132 -59.34 18.90 -50.00
N LYS A 133 -58.75 20.11 -49.89
CA LYS A 133 -57.82 20.66 -50.90
C LYS A 133 -56.43 20.05 -50.70
N VAL A 134 -55.98 19.26 -51.68
CA VAL A 134 -54.67 18.61 -51.63
C VAL A 134 -53.58 19.55 -52.16
N LYS A 135 -52.52 19.81 -51.38
CA LYS A 135 -51.39 20.67 -51.77
C LYS A 135 -50.12 19.83 -51.93
N VAL A 136 -49.52 19.84 -53.12
CA VAL A 136 -48.27 19.11 -53.40
C VAL A 136 -47.08 20.04 -53.21
N ILE A 137 -46.17 19.71 -52.28
CA ILE A 137 -44.99 20.52 -51.96
C ILE A 137 -43.76 19.86 -52.60
N HIS A 138 -42.94 20.64 -53.33
CA HIS A 138 -41.65 20.22 -53.86
C HIS A 138 -40.53 20.88 -53.04
N GLU A 139 -39.54 20.09 -52.65
CA GLU A 139 -38.47 20.48 -51.72
C GLU A 139 -37.39 21.31 -52.45
N GLU A 140 -37.32 22.62 -52.20
CA GLU A 140 -36.14 23.43 -52.53
C GLU A 140 -35.22 23.48 -51.30
N SER A 141 -34.13 22.72 -51.32
CA SER A 141 -33.09 22.81 -50.28
C SER A 141 -32.29 24.11 -50.46
N SER A 142 -32.55 25.09 -49.60
CA SER A 142 -31.84 26.37 -49.61
C SER A 142 -30.43 26.19 -49.03
N TRP A 143 -29.39 26.44 -49.84
CA TRP A 143 -27.98 26.44 -49.44
C TRP A 143 -27.67 27.34 -48.22
N MET A 144 -28.58 28.27 -47.91
CA MET A 144 -28.51 29.14 -46.74
C MET A 144 -28.67 28.35 -45.43
N ASP A 145 -29.51 27.31 -45.40
CA ASP A 145 -29.74 26.48 -44.20
C ASP A 145 -28.50 25.64 -43.87
N THR A 146 -27.78 25.20 -44.88
CA THR A 146 -26.51 24.49 -44.70
C THR A 146 -25.43 25.42 -44.14
N LEU A 147 -25.39 26.67 -44.58
CA LEU A 147 -24.45 27.68 -44.08
C LEU A 147 -24.68 28.06 -42.61
N VAL A 148 -25.95 28.17 -42.20
CA VAL A 148 -26.32 28.40 -40.80
C VAL A 148 -25.94 27.21 -39.92
N ALA A 149 -26.04 25.97 -40.44
CA ALA A 149 -25.61 24.77 -39.72
C ALA A 149 -24.08 24.69 -39.50
N PHE A 150 -23.27 25.26 -40.40
CA PHE A 150 -21.79 25.28 -40.28
C PHE A 150 -21.23 26.47 -39.48
N MET A 151 -22.03 27.52 -39.26
CA MET A 151 -21.64 28.71 -38.49
C MET A 151 -21.07 28.39 -37.09
N PRO A 152 -21.64 27.46 -36.30
CA PRO A 152 -21.08 27.06 -35.01
C PRO A 152 -19.69 26.40 -35.11
N ALA A 153 -19.47 25.59 -36.14
CA ALA A 153 -18.18 24.92 -36.37
C ALA A 153 -17.09 25.92 -36.78
N ILE A 154 -17.44 26.87 -37.64
CA ILE A 154 -16.53 27.93 -38.10
C ILE A 154 -16.13 28.85 -36.93
N LEU A 155 -17.09 29.23 -36.08
CA LEU A 155 -16.80 30.00 -34.86
C LEU A 155 -15.84 29.28 -33.91
N LEU A 156 -15.97 27.97 -33.77
CA LEU A 156 -15.06 27.14 -32.97
C LEU A 156 -13.64 27.12 -33.53
N ILE A 157 -13.49 27.00 -34.85
CA ILE A 157 -12.19 26.98 -35.53
C ILE A 157 -11.49 28.34 -35.37
N VAL A 158 -12.21 29.45 -35.57
CA VAL A 158 -11.65 30.81 -35.41
C VAL A 158 -11.29 31.07 -33.95
N PHE A 159 -12.10 30.60 -33.00
CA PHE A 159 -11.82 30.69 -31.57
C PHE A 159 -10.57 29.90 -31.17
N PHE A 160 -10.40 28.67 -31.66
CA PHE A 160 -9.20 27.86 -31.42
C PHE A 160 -7.96 28.47 -32.07
N TYR A 161 -8.07 29.00 -33.29
CA TYR A 161 -6.96 29.69 -33.97
C TYR A 161 -6.49 30.92 -33.19
N PHE A 162 -7.43 31.72 -32.66
CA PHE A 162 -7.11 32.88 -31.84
C PHE A 162 -6.57 32.51 -30.45
N MET A 163 -6.99 31.38 -29.88
CA MET A 163 -6.43 30.85 -28.63
C MET A 163 -5.00 30.32 -28.84
N MET A 164 -4.75 29.59 -29.94
CA MET A 164 -3.43 29.03 -30.26
C MET A 164 -2.41 30.14 -30.58
N SER A 165 -2.83 31.19 -31.30
CA SER A 165 -1.96 32.33 -31.61
C SER A 165 -1.59 33.14 -30.36
N ARG A 166 -2.48 33.22 -29.36
CA ARG A 166 -2.19 33.84 -28.05
C ARG A 166 -1.32 32.97 -27.14
N GLN A 167 -1.40 31.65 -27.25
CA GLN A 167 -0.58 30.72 -26.47
C GLN A 167 0.85 30.58 -27.01
N MET A 168 1.08 30.77 -28.32
CA MET A 168 2.42 30.83 -28.91
C MET A 168 3.19 32.14 -28.62
N GLY A 169 2.50 33.22 -28.24
CA GLY A 169 3.11 34.52 -27.93
C GLY A 169 3.58 34.71 -26.48
N GLY A 170 3.42 33.71 -25.61
CA GLY A 170 3.71 33.85 -24.18
C GLY A 170 4.15 32.56 -23.49
N GLY A 171 5.43 32.23 -23.58
CA GLY A 171 6.16 31.47 -22.54
C GLY A 171 5.65 30.06 -22.18
N GLY A 172 5.09 29.30 -23.11
CA GLY A 172 4.61 27.92 -22.89
C GLY A 172 5.31 26.89 -23.77
N LYS A 173 6.10 26.01 -23.15
CA LYS A 173 6.85 24.86 -23.69
C LYS A 173 6.36 24.28 -25.03
N ASN A 174 7.31 24.16 -25.98
CA ASN A 174 7.19 23.44 -27.24
C ASN A 174 6.54 22.04 -27.11
N PRO A 175 5.64 21.64 -28.03
CA PRO A 175 5.18 20.25 -28.17
C PRO A 175 6.32 19.24 -28.42
N PHE A 176 7.43 19.70 -29.02
CA PHE A 176 8.64 18.90 -29.27
C PHE A 176 9.52 18.65 -28.03
N ALA A 177 9.18 19.19 -26.85
CA ALA A 177 9.96 18.98 -25.63
C ALA A 177 9.65 17.65 -24.91
N PHE A 178 8.74 16.82 -25.44
CA PHE A 178 8.28 15.58 -24.80
C PHE A 178 9.35 14.47 -24.73
N GLY A 179 10.36 14.51 -25.63
CA GLY A 179 11.46 13.55 -25.66
C GLY A 179 12.69 13.91 -24.83
N LYS A 180 12.76 15.11 -24.26
CA LYS A 180 13.95 15.58 -23.54
C LYS A 180 14.11 14.89 -22.19
N SER A 181 15.29 14.33 -21.92
CA SER A 181 15.61 13.73 -20.62
C SER A 181 15.48 14.76 -19.48
N GLN A 182 14.71 14.44 -18.42
CA GLN A 182 14.65 15.24 -17.19
C GLN A 182 15.78 14.86 -16.22
N ALA A 183 16.95 14.49 -16.73
CA ALA A 183 18.10 14.15 -15.90
C ALA A 183 18.47 15.36 -15.03
N ARG A 184 18.40 15.21 -13.71
CA ARG A 184 18.78 16.28 -12.79
C ARG A 184 20.30 16.33 -12.73
N GLN A 185 20.90 17.34 -13.37
CA GLN A 185 22.29 17.68 -13.11
C GLN A 185 22.38 18.21 -11.68
N LEU A 186 23.03 17.45 -10.80
CA LEU A 186 23.25 17.87 -9.43
C LEU A 186 24.45 18.81 -9.39
N ASP A 187 24.17 20.11 -9.24
CA ASP A 187 25.20 21.12 -9.04
C ASP A 187 25.93 20.88 -7.70
N VAL A 188 27.25 20.90 -7.75
CA VAL A 188 28.22 20.37 -6.76
C VAL A 188 28.34 21.24 -5.49
N LYS A 189 27.23 21.79 -4.95
CA LYS A 189 27.26 22.63 -3.73
C LYS A 189 27.29 21.84 -2.42
N LYS A 190 26.95 20.55 -2.42
CA LYS A 190 27.22 19.61 -1.32
C LYS A 190 27.82 18.34 -1.88
N LYS A 191 29.15 18.25 -1.87
CA LYS A 191 29.89 17.03 -2.22
C LYS A 191 29.65 16.01 -1.11
N THR A 192 28.86 14.97 -1.40
CA THR A 192 28.87 13.75 -0.59
C THR A 192 30.18 13.03 -0.87
N LEU A 193 30.93 12.69 0.18
CA LEU A 193 32.21 12.01 0.09
C LEU A 193 32.09 10.58 0.64
N PHE A 194 33.11 9.74 0.47
CA PHE A 194 33.12 8.40 1.08
C PHE A 194 33.11 8.45 2.61
N THR A 195 33.53 9.58 3.21
CA THR A 195 33.41 9.80 4.66
C THR A 195 31.96 9.96 5.15
N ASP A 196 31.03 10.27 4.26
CA ASP A 196 29.59 10.40 4.58
C ASP A 196 28.83 9.09 4.40
N VAL A 197 29.51 8.02 3.96
CA VAL A 197 28.95 6.68 3.76
C VAL A 197 29.67 5.74 4.73
N ALA A 198 28.96 4.88 5.43
CA ALA A 198 29.53 3.96 6.41
C ALA A 198 28.90 2.56 6.27
N GLY A 199 29.58 1.54 6.79
CA GLY A 199 29.08 0.16 6.84
C GLY A 199 29.05 -0.58 5.50
N CYS A 200 29.85 -0.18 4.52
CA CYS A 200 29.98 -0.84 3.21
C CYS A 200 31.41 -0.75 2.67
N ASP A 201 32.39 -1.17 3.48
CA ASP A 201 33.80 -0.92 3.19
C ASP A 201 34.31 -1.75 2.01
N GLU A 202 33.81 -2.97 1.82
CA GLU A 202 34.09 -3.81 0.65
C GLU A 202 33.60 -3.12 -0.63
N ALA A 203 32.36 -2.63 -0.62
CA ALA A 203 31.79 -1.93 -1.77
C ALA A 203 32.53 -0.62 -2.07
N LYS A 204 33.00 0.11 -1.05
CA LYS A 204 33.85 1.30 -1.24
C LYS A 204 35.20 0.94 -1.85
N GLN A 205 35.82 -0.16 -1.41
CA GLN A 205 37.09 -0.62 -1.96
C GLN A 205 36.98 -0.97 -3.44
N ASP A 206 35.92 -1.69 -3.83
CA ASP A 206 35.67 -2.01 -5.25
C ASP A 206 35.42 -0.75 -6.09
N LEU A 207 34.70 0.23 -5.52
CA LEU A 207 34.42 1.51 -6.19
C LEU A 207 35.60 2.47 -6.20
N GLN A 208 36.60 2.27 -5.33
CA GLN A 208 37.82 3.09 -5.30
C GLN A 208 38.59 2.95 -6.61
N GLU A 209 38.58 1.79 -7.25
CA GLU A 209 39.17 1.58 -8.58
C GLU A 209 38.53 2.50 -9.63
N LEU A 210 37.19 2.65 -9.58
CA LEU A 210 36.46 3.55 -10.50
C LEU A 210 36.79 5.03 -10.22
N VAL A 211 36.96 5.40 -8.95
CA VAL A 211 37.38 6.76 -8.55
C VAL A 211 38.78 7.06 -9.06
N GLU A 212 39.74 6.15 -8.88
CA GLU A 212 41.10 6.32 -9.37
C GLU A 212 41.14 6.44 -10.89
N PHE A 213 40.34 5.65 -11.59
CA PHE A 213 40.21 5.74 -13.04
C PHE A 213 39.69 7.11 -13.49
N LEU A 214 38.63 7.64 -12.87
CA LEU A 214 38.09 8.95 -13.20
C LEU A 214 39.07 10.09 -12.90
N LYS A 215 39.97 9.92 -11.92
CA LYS A 215 41.00 10.90 -11.56
C LYS A 215 42.22 10.87 -12.49
N ASP A 216 42.70 9.68 -12.85
CA ASP A 216 43.86 9.51 -13.72
C ASP A 216 43.68 8.37 -14.73
N PRO A 217 42.93 8.61 -15.84
CA PRO A 217 42.68 7.60 -16.87
C PRO A 217 43.97 7.10 -17.54
N LYS A 218 44.98 7.97 -17.68
CA LYS A 218 46.22 7.69 -18.42
C LYS A 218 47.04 6.57 -17.79
N LYS A 219 46.99 6.46 -16.45
CA LYS A 219 47.65 5.40 -15.68
C LYS A 219 47.18 4.01 -16.12
N PHE A 220 45.89 3.85 -16.44
CA PHE A 220 45.28 2.59 -16.85
C PHE A 220 45.51 2.30 -18.34
N ASP A 221 45.41 3.33 -19.19
CA ASP A 221 45.70 3.23 -20.63
C ASP A 221 47.15 2.80 -20.90
N ALA A 222 48.12 3.33 -20.13
CA ALA A 222 49.54 3.01 -20.27
C ALA A 222 49.86 1.52 -20.01
N LEU A 223 49.03 0.85 -19.21
CA LEU A 223 49.17 -0.57 -18.87
C LEU A 223 48.28 -1.48 -19.73
N GLY A 224 47.53 -0.91 -20.69
CA GLY A 224 46.59 -1.66 -21.54
C GLY A 224 45.36 -2.16 -20.77
N GLY A 225 45.07 -1.59 -19.59
CA GLY A 225 43.91 -1.94 -18.79
C GLY A 225 42.61 -1.53 -19.50
N ARG A 226 41.65 -2.45 -19.61
CA ARG A 226 40.32 -2.13 -20.16
C ARG A 226 39.45 -1.51 -19.07
N ILE A 227 38.89 -0.36 -19.39
CA ILE A 227 38.05 0.42 -18.49
C ILE A 227 36.66 -0.26 -18.42
N PRO A 228 36.15 -0.55 -17.21
CA PRO A 228 34.79 -1.05 -17.07
C PRO A 228 33.80 0.02 -17.51
N LYS A 229 32.93 -0.32 -18.47
CA LYS A 229 31.93 0.64 -18.99
C LYS A 229 30.80 0.91 -18.00
N GLY A 230 30.50 -0.07 -17.15
CA GLY A 230 29.51 0.10 -16.11
C GLY A 230 29.66 -0.82 -14.92
N ALA A 231 29.06 -0.38 -13.81
CA ALA A 231 28.97 -1.10 -12.55
C ALA A 231 27.51 -1.19 -12.08
N LEU A 232 27.11 -2.37 -11.62
CA LEU A 232 25.79 -2.63 -11.06
C LEU A 232 25.92 -2.77 -9.53
N LEU A 233 25.29 -1.87 -8.79
CA LEU A 233 25.12 -1.93 -7.35
C LEU A 233 23.91 -2.80 -7.02
N VAL A 234 24.15 -3.92 -6.34
CA VAL A 234 23.12 -4.91 -6.02
C VAL A 234 22.94 -4.98 -4.52
N GLY A 235 21.71 -4.90 -4.02
CA GLY A 235 21.45 -5.20 -2.61
C GLY A 235 20.10 -4.73 -2.13
N PRO A 236 19.72 -5.02 -0.87
CA PRO A 236 18.43 -4.65 -0.31
C PRO A 236 18.13 -3.15 -0.41
N PRO A 237 16.86 -2.73 -0.39
CA PRO A 237 16.51 -1.31 -0.33
C PRO A 237 17.08 -0.67 0.94
N GLY A 238 17.41 0.63 0.86
CA GLY A 238 17.87 1.38 2.04
C GLY A 238 19.34 1.16 2.46
N THR A 239 20.12 0.34 1.74
CA THR A 239 21.57 0.13 2.01
C THR A 239 22.48 1.26 1.51
N GLY A 240 21.91 2.33 0.95
CA GLY A 240 22.67 3.51 0.53
C GLY A 240 23.30 3.41 -0.87
N LYS A 241 22.83 2.53 -1.76
CA LYS A 241 23.32 2.41 -3.16
C LYS A 241 23.41 3.76 -3.89
N THR A 242 22.34 4.55 -3.85
CA THR A 242 22.27 5.89 -4.46
C THR A 242 23.21 6.89 -3.78
N LEU A 243 23.38 6.78 -2.46
CA LEU A 243 24.32 7.62 -1.70
C LEU A 243 25.78 7.27 -2.06
N LEU A 244 26.08 5.98 -2.20
CA LEU A 244 27.39 5.46 -2.57
C LEU A 244 27.78 5.91 -3.98
N ALA A 245 26.87 5.80 -4.97
CA ALA A 245 27.12 6.29 -6.33
C ALA A 245 27.41 7.81 -6.37
N ARG A 246 26.69 8.60 -5.55
CA ARG A 246 26.96 10.04 -5.40
C ARG A 246 28.31 10.31 -4.73
N ALA A 247 28.72 9.47 -3.77
CA ALA A 247 30.01 9.57 -3.12
C ALA A 247 31.16 9.30 -4.08
N VAL A 248 31.04 8.31 -4.98
CA VAL A 248 32.03 8.04 -6.05
C VAL A 248 32.25 9.29 -6.90
N ALA A 249 31.17 9.96 -7.33
CA ALA A 249 31.28 11.19 -8.11
C ALA A 249 31.90 12.35 -7.31
N GLY A 250 31.54 12.48 -6.03
CA GLY A 250 32.09 13.48 -5.13
C GLY A 250 33.59 13.30 -4.89
N GLU A 251 34.04 12.06 -4.74
CA GLU A 251 35.45 11.69 -4.57
C GLU A 251 36.26 11.91 -5.85
N ALA A 252 35.72 11.51 -7.01
CA ALA A 252 36.33 11.74 -8.31
C ALA A 252 36.29 13.21 -8.75
N GLY A 253 35.39 14.02 -8.19
CA GLY A 253 35.22 15.42 -8.55
C GLY A 253 34.57 15.63 -9.93
N VAL A 254 33.82 14.65 -10.43
CA VAL A 254 33.19 14.66 -11.75
C VAL A 254 31.68 14.97 -11.68
N PRO A 255 31.04 15.46 -12.75
CA PRO A 255 29.60 15.62 -12.81
C PRO A 255 28.84 14.31 -12.60
N PHE A 256 27.71 14.39 -11.91
CA PHE A 256 26.82 13.26 -11.62
C PHE A 256 25.43 13.51 -12.20
N PHE A 257 25.03 12.69 -13.16
CA PHE A 257 23.69 12.69 -13.75
C PHE A 257 22.91 11.52 -13.20
N SER A 258 21.71 11.77 -12.66
CA SER A 258 20.86 10.72 -12.08
C SER A 258 19.48 10.74 -12.72
N MET A 259 19.00 9.54 -13.03
CA MET A 259 17.65 9.24 -13.51
C MET A 259 17.12 7.98 -12.81
N SER A 260 15.81 7.88 -12.56
CA SER A 260 15.20 6.63 -12.10
C SER A 260 14.85 5.75 -13.29
N GLY A 261 14.99 4.44 -13.14
CA GLY A 261 14.57 3.43 -14.10
C GLY A 261 13.09 3.55 -14.45
N SER A 262 12.28 3.95 -13.46
CA SER A 262 10.85 4.23 -13.62
C SER A 262 10.57 5.42 -14.54
N ASP A 263 11.49 6.40 -14.66
CA ASP A 263 11.34 7.57 -15.54
C ASP A 263 11.44 7.22 -17.02
N PHE A 264 11.95 6.03 -17.34
CA PHE A 264 12.04 5.53 -18.70
C PHE A 264 10.78 4.80 -19.16
N VAL A 265 9.90 4.40 -18.24
CA VAL A 265 8.67 3.66 -18.54
C VAL A 265 7.49 4.63 -18.64
N GLU A 266 7.02 4.91 -19.84
CA GLU A 266 5.89 5.80 -20.09
C GLU A 266 4.80 5.18 -20.96
N MET A 267 3.61 5.80 -20.97
CA MET A 267 2.47 5.35 -21.78
C MET A 267 2.70 5.50 -23.30
N PHE A 268 3.69 6.28 -23.71
CA PHE A 268 3.97 6.55 -25.13
C PHE A 268 5.19 5.76 -25.60
N VAL A 269 4.97 4.88 -26.58
CA VAL A 269 6.01 4.07 -27.22
C VAL A 269 7.11 4.98 -27.78
N GLY A 270 8.38 4.65 -27.52
CA GLY A 270 9.54 5.35 -28.03
C GLY A 270 10.01 6.56 -27.19
N VAL A 271 9.24 7.04 -26.22
CA VAL A 271 9.67 8.14 -25.34
C VAL A 271 10.81 7.69 -24.43
N GLY A 272 10.71 6.50 -23.83
CA GLY A 272 11.78 5.92 -23.01
C GLY A 272 13.11 5.81 -23.77
N ALA A 273 13.09 5.25 -24.98
CA ALA A 273 14.27 5.17 -25.85
C ALA A 273 14.88 6.54 -26.20
N SER A 274 14.05 7.58 -26.44
CA SER A 274 14.57 8.94 -26.67
C SER A 274 15.28 9.50 -25.44
N ARG A 275 14.76 9.27 -24.24
CA ARG A 275 15.38 9.73 -22.99
C ARG A 275 16.71 9.05 -22.73
N VAL A 276 16.81 7.76 -23.05
CA VAL A 276 18.08 7.01 -22.96
C VAL A 276 19.14 7.67 -23.85
N ARG A 277 18.81 7.95 -25.13
CA ARG A 277 19.75 8.65 -26.04
C ARG A 277 20.19 10.00 -25.50
N ASP A 278 19.23 10.82 -25.07
CA ASP A 278 19.52 12.15 -24.52
C ASP A 278 20.40 12.09 -23.26
N LEU A 279 20.18 11.11 -22.38
CA LEU A 279 20.99 10.91 -21.17
C LEU A 279 22.46 10.64 -21.55
N PHE A 280 22.68 9.75 -22.51
CA PHE A 280 24.02 9.41 -22.98
C PHE A 280 24.68 10.52 -23.78
N GLU A 281 23.95 11.26 -24.62
CA GLU A 281 24.47 12.44 -25.31
C GLU A 281 24.92 13.53 -24.33
N ASN A 282 24.14 13.76 -23.27
CA ASN A 282 24.50 14.72 -22.21
C ASN A 282 25.71 14.24 -21.42
N GLY A 283 25.83 12.94 -21.17
CA GLY A 283 27.03 12.33 -20.57
C GLY A 283 28.28 12.57 -21.43
N LYS A 284 28.21 12.26 -22.73
CA LYS A 284 29.31 12.47 -23.68
C LYS A 284 29.79 13.93 -23.72
N LYS A 285 28.87 14.89 -23.68
CA LYS A 285 29.21 16.33 -23.67
C LYS A 285 29.91 16.79 -22.40
N ASN A 286 29.73 16.09 -21.28
CA ASN A 286 30.25 16.46 -19.96
C ASN A 286 31.30 15.48 -19.42
N ALA A 287 31.91 14.67 -20.30
CA ALA A 287 32.94 13.72 -19.92
C ALA A 287 34.21 14.43 -19.38
N PRO A 288 34.87 13.90 -18.34
CA PRO A 288 34.52 12.67 -17.60
C PRO A 288 33.33 12.88 -16.66
N CYS A 289 32.38 11.94 -16.64
CA CYS A 289 31.18 12.02 -15.79
C CYS A 289 30.64 10.64 -15.39
N ILE A 290 29.78 10.62 -14.37
CA ILE A 290 29.02 9.43 -13.96
C ILE A 290 27.55 9.58 -14.37
N LEU A 291 27.04 8.58 -15.08
CA LEU A 291 25.62 8.39 -15.35
C LEU A 291 25.07 7.37 -14.34
N PHE A 292 24.07 7.75 -13.57
CA PHE A 292 23.44 6.89 -12.56
C PHE A 292 21.98 6.58 -12.89
N ILE A 293 21.65 5.29 -12.96
CA ILE A 293 20.29 4.78 -13.13
C ILE A 293 19.88 4.01 -11.87
N ASP A 294 18.96 4.59 -11.09
CA ASP A 294 18.35 3.89 -9.96
C ASP A 294 17.24 2.93 -10.45
N GLU A 295 16.88 1.90 -9.69
CA GLU A 295 15.79 0.97 -10.04
C GLU A 295 15.83 0.47 -11.49
N ILE A 296 17.01 0.03 -11.96
CA ILE A 296 17.19 -0.42 -13.35
C ILE A 296 16.29 -1.62 -13.69
N ASP A 297 15.80 -2.36 -12.69
CA ASP A 297 14.83 -3.44 -12.84
C ASP A 297 13.47 -3.00 -13.40
N ALA A 298 13.13 -1.71 -13.39
CA ALA A 298 11.94 -1.18 -14.06
C ALA A 298 11.99 -1.38 -15.59
N VAL A 299 13.16 -1.16 -16.20
CA VAL A 299 13.42 -1.29 -17.65
C VAL A 299 14.18 -2.55 -18.03
N GLY A 300 15.01 -3.06 -17.14
CA GLY A 300 15.93 -4.17 -17.37
C GLY A 300 15.35 -5.55 -17.09
N ARG A 301 14.04 -5.67 -16.86
CA ARG A 301 13.40 -6.95 -16.52
C ARG A 301 13.46 -7.94 -17.69
N GLN A 302 13.71 -9.21 -17.41
CA GLN A 302 13.62 -10.28 -18.40
C GLN A 302 12.24 -10.34 -19.05
N ARG A 303 12.24 -10.68 -20.34
CA ARG A 303 11.03 -10.90 -21.14
C ARG A 303 10.17 -11.97 -20.47
N GLY A 304 8.95 -11.59 -20.09
CA GLY A 304 7.92 -12.52 -19.64
C GLY A 304 6.97 -12.81 -20.79
N ALA A 305 6.43 -14.03 -20.85
CA ALA A 305 5.36 -14.41 -21.78
C ALA A 305 4.01 -13.78 -21.36
N GLY A 306 3.97 -12.46 -21.17
CA GLY A 306 2.75 -11.73 -20.84
C GLY A 306 1.92 -11.48 -22.09
N LEU A 307 0.72 -12.06 -22.16
CA LEU A 307 -0.32 -11.67 -23.12
C LEU A 307 -0.77 -10.22 -22.81
N GLY A 308 -0.07 -9.22 -23.33
CA GLY A 308 -0.47 -7.81 -23.19
C GLY A 308 0.60 -6.84 -23.67
N GLY A 309 0.22 -5.90 -24.55
CA GLY A 309 1.10 -4.96 -25.26
C GLY A 309 1.82 -3.88 -24.43
N GLY A 310 2.07 -4.12 -23.14
CA GLY A 310 2.95 -3.29 -22.30
C GLY A 310 4.43 -3.68 -22.39
N HIS A 311 4.76 -4.75 -23.12
CA HIS A 311 6.13 -5.23 -23.30
C HIS A 311 6.94 -4.39 -24.29
N ASP A 312 6.31 -3.85 -25.34
CA ASP A 312 7.02 -3.26 -26.48
C ASP A 312 7.83 -2.00 -26.11
N GLU A 313 7.30 -1.16 -25.21
CA GLU A 313 7.97 0.08 -24.80
C GLU A 313 9.19 -0.18 -23.90
N ARG A 314 9.06 -1.12 -22.95
CA ARG A 314 10.16 -1.52 -22.07
C ARG A 314 11.26 -2.21 -22.86
N GLU A 315 10.90 -3.09 -23.78
CA GLU A 315 11.86 -3.80 -24.63
C GLU A 315 12.59 -2.85 -25.57
N GLN A 316 11.88 -1.89 -26.19
CA GLN A 316 12.50 -0.88 -27.03
C GLN A 316 13.50 -0.02 -26.23
N THR A 317 13.12 0.38 -25.02
CA THR A 317 13.95 1.21 -24.15
C THR A 317 15.17 0.45 -23.63
N LEU A 318 15.01 -0.82 -23.25
CA LEU A 318 16.10 -1.73 -22.89
C LEU A 318 17.07 -1.92 -24.06
N ASN A 319 16.57 -2.23 -25.25
CA ASN A 319 17.41 -2.40 -26.42
C ASN A 319 18.18 -1.12 -26.75
N GLN A 320 17.55 0.06 -26.61
CA GLN A 320 18.25 1.33 -26.80
C GLN A 320 19.36 1.52 -25.77
N LEU A 321 19.12 1.18 -24.49
CA LEU A 321 20.16 1.21 -23.45
C LEU A 321 21.34 0.31 -23.82
N LEU A 322 21.08 -0.91 -24.31
CA LEU A 322 22.13 -1.82 -24.76
C LEU A 322 22.93 -1.26 -25.95
N VAL A 323 22.25 -0.66 -26.94
CA VAL A 323 22.89 -0.05 -28.10
C VAL A 323 23.78 1.12 -27.69
N GLU A 324 23.32 1.99 -26.79
CA GLU A 324 24.16 3.09 -26.28
C GLU A 324 25.36 2.55 -25.49
N MET A 325 25.19 1.55 -24.63
CA MET A 325 26.28 0.93 -23.86
C MET A 325 27.35 0.29 -24.76
N ASP A 326 26.93 -0.43 -25.79
CA ASP A 326 27.85 -1.05 -26.75
C ASP A 326 28.54 0.00 -27.64
N GLY A 327 27.84 1.12 -27.91
CA GLY A 327 28.32 2.25 -28.73
C GLY A 327 29.42 3.11 -28.11
N PHE A 328 29.76 2.94 -26.83
CA PHE A 328 30.88 3.65 -26.18
C PHE A 328 32.24 3.08 -26.55
N THR A 329 33.19 3.94 -26.89
CA THR A 329 34.61 3.59 -26.79
C THR A 329 35.06 3.71 -25.32
N ALA A 330 35.91 2.79 -24.86
CA ALA A 330 36.33 2.73 -23.45
C ALA A 330 36.99 4.03 -22.95
N ASN A 331 37.53 4.86 -23.87
CA ASN A 331 38.33 6.03 -23.56
C ASN A 331 37.51 7.34 -23.47
N GLU A 332 36.18 7.30 -23.62
CA GLU A 332 35.33 8.49 -23.52
C GLU A 332 35.17 9.03 -22.08
N GLY A 333 35.65 8.32 -21.06
CA GLY A 333 35.62 8.80 -19.66
C GLY A 333 34.22 8.87 -19.04
N VAL A 334 33.24 8.18 -19.63
CA VAL A 334 31.86 8.08 -19.13
C VAL A 334 31.67 6.72 -18.45
N ILE A 335 31.20 6.71 -17.21
CA ILE A 335 30.91 5.48 -16.47
C ILE A 335 29.42 5.40 -16.15
N LEU A 336 28.81 4.26 -16.46
CA LEU A 336 27.42 3.97 -16.11
C LEU A 336 27.35 3.19 -14.80
N ILE A 337 26.74 3.76 -13.77
CA ILE A 337 26.43 3.07 -12.51
C ILE A 337 24.93 2.82 -12.45
N ALA A 338 24.52 1.58 -12.22
CA ALA A 338 23.10 1.24 -12.01
C ALA A 338 22.88 0.66 -10.62
N ALA A 339 21.69 0.82 -10.06
CA ALA A 339 21.30 0.20 -8.81
C ALA A 339 20.05 -0.68 -8.99
N THR A 340 20.04 -1.86 -8.35
CA THR A 340 18.87 -2.75 -8.30
C THR A 340 18.73 -3.37 -6.91
N ASN A 341 17.48 -3.62 -6.52
CA ASN A 341 17.17 -4.48 -5.37
C ASN A 341 16.99 -5.94 -5.78
N ARG A 342 16.81 -6.21 -7.08
CA ARG A 342 16.42 -7.49 -7.65
C ARG A 342 17.33 -7.87 -8.83
N PRO A 343 18.52 -8.43 -8.57
CA PRO A 343 19.42 -8.85 -9.65
C PRO A 343 18.86 -10.05 -10.44
N ASP A 344 18.00 -10.86 -9.83
CA ASP A 344 17.42 -12.09 -10.36
C ASP A 344 16.46 -11.86 -11.53
N VAL A 345 15.73 -10.73 -11.53
CA VAL A 345 14.77 -10.39 -12.58
C VAL A 345 15.40 -9.70 -13.78
N LEU A 346 16.67 -9.31 -13.70
CA LEU A 346 17.35 -8.55 -14.75
C LEU A 346 17.68 -9.41 -15.97
N ASP A 347 17.61 -8.82 -17.16
CA ASP A 347 18.03 -9.43 -18.40
C ASP A 347 19.53 -9.73 -18.36
N LYS A 348 19.88 -11.00 -18.59
CA LYS A 348 21.27 -11.47 -18.66
C LYS A 348 22.09 -10.71 -19.69
N ALA A 349 21.45 -10.11 -20.70
CA ALA A 349 22.09 -9.25 -21.69
C ALA A 349 22.77 -8.04 -21.02
N LEU A 350 22.20 -7.44 -19.97
CA LEU A 350 22.79 -6.31 -19.26
C LEU A 350 24.07 -6.70 -18.50
N LEU A 351 24.15 -7.95 -18.04
CA LEU A 351 25.25 -8.49 -17.23
C LEU A 351 26.42 -9.05 -18.06
N ARG A 352 26.37 -8.94 -19.39
CA ARG A 352 27.45 -9.43 -20.27
C ARG A 352 28.66 -8.50 -20.23
N PRO A 353 29.89 -9.03 -20.41
CA PRO A 353 31.08 -8.22 -20.55
C PRO A 353 30.97 -7.17 -21.67
N GLY A 354 31.47 -5.97 -21.43
CA GLY A 354 31.26 -4.76 -22.22
C GLY A 354 30.07 -3.89 -21.77
N ARG A 355 29.34 -4.27 -20.72
CA ARG A 355 28.13 -3.58 -20.23
C ARG A 355 28.23 -3.33 -18.72
N PHE A 356 27.44 -4.02 -17.89
CA PHE A 356 27.65 -4.04 -16.43
C PHE A 356 28.66 -5.12 -16.08
N ASP A 357 29.93 -4.78 -16.29
CA ASP A 357 31.07 -5.68 -16.14
C ASP A 357 31.39 -5.96 -14.67
N ARG A 358 31.05 -5.01 -13.80
CA ARG A 358 31.23 -5.11 -12.36
C ARG A 358 29.87 -5.23 -11.67
N GLN A 359 29.73 -6.23 -10.82
CA GLN A 359 28.60 -6.36 -9.91
C GLN A 359 29.14 -6.21 -8.50
N ILE A 360 28.69 -5.17 -7.81
CA ILE A 360 29.15 -4.82 -6.48
C ILE A 360 27.97 -5.01 -5.53
N VAL A 361 28.14 -5.89 -4.57
CA VAL A 361 27.09 -6.22 -3.60
C VAL A 361 27.16 -5.21 -2.45
N VAL A 362 26.06 -4.49 -2.23
CA VAL A 362 25.85 -3.56 -1.13
C VAL A 362 24.86 -4.18 -0.16
N GLY A 363 25.38 -5.04 0.71
CA GLY A 363 24.62 -5.79 1.70
C GLY A 363 24.08 -4.96 2.85
N LEU A 364 23.42 -5.64 3.79
CA LEU A 364 23.06 -5.03 5.07
C LEU A 364 24.34 -4.77 5.88
N PRO A 365 24.38 -3.69 6.68
CA PRO A 365 25.54 -3.37 7.48
C PRO A 365 25.71 -4.32 8.68
N ASP A 366 26.95 -4.74 8.92
CA ASP A 366 27.37 -5.45 10.14
C ASP A 366 27.23 -4.57 11.38
N LEU A 367 27.32 -5.16 12.57
CA LEU A 367 27.30 -4.44 13.85
C LEU A 367 28.19 -3.18 13.88
N LYS A 368 29.44 -3.28 13.42
CA LYS A 368 30.36 -2.13 13.34
C LYS A 368 29.86 -1.09 12.32
N GLY A 369 29.40 -1.54 11.16
CA GLY A 369 28.81 -0.68 10.15
C GLY A 369 27.59 0.08 10.67
N ARG A 370 26.70 -0.58 11.42
CA ARG A 370 25.54 0.05 12.06
C ARG A 370 25.95 1.14 13.06
N GLU A 371 26.95 0.87 13.88
CA GLU A 371 27.50 1.83 14.84
C GLU A 371 28.06 3.08 14.13
N GLU A 372 28.79 2.90 13.02
CA GLU A 372 29.32 4.01 12.22
C GLU A 372 28.22 4.78 11.49
N ILE A 373 27.24 4.09 10.89
CA ILE A 373 26.08 4.71 10.24
C ILE A 373 25.32 5.58 11.25
N LEU A 374 25.04 5.06 12.45
CA LEU A 374 24.41 5.82 13.52
C LEU A 374 25.22 7.08 13.85
N ARG A 375 26.55 6.98 14.01
CA ARG A 375 27.42 8.16 14.25
C ARG A 375 27.34 9.19 13.13
N VAL A 376 27.33 8.76 11.86
CA VAL A 376 27.21 9.66 10.71
C VAL A 376 25.88 10.40 10.76
N HIS A 377 24.77 9.71 10.99
CA HIS A 377 23.45 10.35 11.06
C HIS A 377 23.29 11.28 12.26
N LEU A 378 23.82 10.89 13.43
CA LEU A 378 23.86 11.73 14.63
C LEU A 378 24.62 13.04 14.40
N LYS A 379 25.80 12.96 13.77
CA LYS A 379 26.63 14.12 13.41
C LYS A 379 25.95 15.01 12.36
N LYS A 380 25.41 14.40 11.30
CA LYS A 380 24.75 15.10 10.18
C LYS A 380 23.51 15.87 10.64
N ARG A 381 22.73 15.29 11.54
CA ARG A 381 21.49 15.89 12.10
C ARG A 381 21.75 16.78 13.32
N LYS A 382 22.97 16.73 13.90
CA LYS A 382 23.35 17.45 15.13
C LYS A 382 22.38 17.15 16.28
N VAL A 383 22.06 15.87 16.48
CA VAL A 383 21.14 15.45 17.55
C VAL A 383 21.83 15.64 18.91
N PRO A 384 21.24 16.39 19.85
CA PRO A 384 21.80 16.53 21.19
C PRO A 384 21.58 15.23 21.97
N LEU A 385 22.65 14.51 22.28
CA LEU A 385 22.60 13.25 23.05
C LEU A 385 22.77 13.53 24.55
N ALA A 386 22.11 12.73 25.37
CA ALA A 386 22.39 12.62 26.80
C ALA A 386 23.54 11.65 27.06
N ASP A 387 24.12 11.73 28.26
CA ASP A 387 25.36 11.01 28.62
C ASP A 387 25.12 9.50 28.85
N ASP A 388 23.86 9.08 28.94
CA ASP A 388 23.40 7.70 29.10
C ASP A 388 23.34 6.90 27.78
N VAL A 389 23.51 7.55 26.62
CA VAL A 389 23.33 6.91 25.31
C VAL A 389 24.58 6.13 24.90
N ASP A 390 24.49 4.80 24.93
CA ASP A 390 25.49 3.93 24.30
C ASP A 390 25.07 3.55 22.87
N ILE A 391 25.74 4.15 21.89
CA ILE A 391 25.52 3.88 20.45
C ILE A 391 25.78 2.40 20.12
N LYS A 392 26.72 1.75 20.82
CA LYS A 392 27.03 0.33 20.59
C LYS A 392 25.87 -0.57 21.03
N ALA A 393 25.25 -0.27 22.17
CA ALA A 393 24.05 -0.96 22.62
C ALA A 393 22.89 -0.76 21.64
N VAL A 394 22.70 0.46 21.10
CA VAL A 394 21.69 0.73 20.06
C VAL A 394 21.97 -0.09 18.79
N ALA A 395 23.22 -0.18 18.34
CA ALA A 395 23.60 -0.95 17.15
C ALA A 395 23.40 -2.46 17.30
N LYS A 396 23.64 -3.01 18.51
CA LYS A 396 23.28 -4.40 18.86
C LYS A 396 21.76 -4.59 18.87
N GLY A 397 21.03 -3.56 19.29
CA GLY A 397 19.58 -3.48 19.32
C GLY A 397 18.89 -3.53 17.96
N THR A 398 19.63 -3.38 16.86
CA THR A 398 19.08 -3.17 15.52
C THR A 398 19.62 -4.18 14.50
N PRO A 399 19.58 -5.51 14.77
CA PRO A 399 20.08 -6.49 13.82
C PRO A 399 19.24 -6.46 12.53
N GLY A 400 19.89 -6.58 11.39
CA GLY A 400 19.24 -6.63 10.08
C GLY A 400 18.64 -5.31 9.56
N LEU A 401 18.73 -4.20 10.31
CA LEU A 401 18.29 -2.89 9.82
C LEU A 401 19.24 -2.34 8.76
N ALA A 402 18.68 -1.79 7.68
CA ALA A 402 19.44 -1.10 6.65
C ALA A 402 19.84 0.32 7.11
N GLY A 403 20.77 0.95 6.37
CA GLY A 403 21.21 2.31 6.71
C GLY A 403 20.09 3.35 6.75
N ALA A 404 19.10 3.23 5.84
CA ALA A 404 17.90 4.08 5.85
C ALA A 404 17.01 3.84 7.08
N ASP A 405 16.92 2.60 7.57
CA ASP A 405 16.16 2.27 8.78
C ASP A 405 16.84 2.85 10.03
N LEU A 406 18.18 2.81 10.08
CA LEU A 406 18.97 3.45 11.14
C LEU A 406 18.84 4.98 11.11
N GLU A 407 18.78 5.58 9.92
CA GLU A 407 18.47 7.01 9.78
C GLU A 407 17.08 7.32 10.37
N ASN A 408 16.10 6.47 10.06
CA ASN A 408 14.75 6.63 10.58
C ASN A 408 14.69 6.42 12.09
N LEU A 409 15.43 5.46 12.65
CA LEU A 409 15.54 5.25 14.10
C LEU A 409 16.03 6.52 14.82
N VAL A 410 17.11 7.14 14.33
CA VAL A 410 17.63 8.40 14.89
C VAL A 410 16.60 9.52 14.80
N ASN A 411 15.84 9.57 13.70
CA ASN A 411 14.75 10.54 13.53
C ASN A 411 13.63 10.33 14.56
N GLU A 412 13.17 9.10 14.71
CA GLU A 412 12.10 8.73 15.64
C GLU A 412 12.52 8.97 17.09
N ALA A 413 13.75 8.67 17.48
CA ALA A 413 14.27 8.97 18.81
C ALA A 413 14.25 10.48 19.11
N ALA A 414 14.65 11.30 18.13
CA ALA A 414 14.60 12.76 18.27
C ALA A 414 13.16 13.29 18.37
N LEU A 415 12.21 12.70 17.61
CA LEU A 415 10.80 13.05 17.68
C LEU A 415 10.17 12.63 19.02
N MET A 416 10.54 11.47 19.57
CA MET A 416 10.11 11.03 20.89
C MET A 416 10.59 11.99 21.99
N ALA A 417 11.88 12.34 21.97
CA ALA A 417 12.44 13.31 22.91
C ALA A 417 11.71 14.67 22.82
N ALA A 418 11.47 15.16 21.59
CA ALA A 418 10.75 16.40 21.37
C ALA A 418 9.29 16.34 21.85
N ARG A 419 8.62 15.19 21.71
CA ARG A 419 7.24 14.98 22.18
C ARG A 419 7.12 15.13 23.70
N PHE A 420 8.13 14.73 24.45
CA PHE A 420 8.20 14.88 25.91
C PHE A 420 8.90 16.18 26.35
N ASN A 421 9.17 17.09 25.41
CA ASN A 421 9.84 18.36 25.65
C ASN A 421 11.25 18.21 26.29
N ASN A 422 11.93 17.09 26.00
CA ASN A 422 13.30 16.85 26.41
C ASN A 422 14.28 17.66 25.56
N LYS A 423 15.31 18.24 26.18
CA LYS A 423 16.35 19.01 25.47
C LYS A 423 17.44 18.14 24.84
N LYS A 424 17.59 16.90 25.32
CA LYS A 424 18.55 15.90 24.87
C LYS A 424 17.81 14.58 24.64
N VAL A 425 18.27 13.79 23.67
CA VAL A 425 17.79 12.44 23.39
C VAL A 425 18.49 11.46 24.33
N THR A 426 17.69 10.68 25.05
CA THR A 426 18.12 9.69 26.06
C THR A 426 18.14 8.27 25.49
N MET A 427 18.73 7.32 26.19
CA MET A 427 18.76 5.92 25.75
C MET A 427 17.34 5.34 25.63
N LEU A 428 16.45 5.72 26.55
CA LEU A 428 15.05 5.31 26.52
C LEU A 428 14.33 5.78 25.25
N ASP A 429 14.67 6.96 24.71
CA ASP A 429 14.07 7.45 23.47
C ASP A 429 14.49 6.60 22.26
N PHE A 430 15.72 6.06 22.26
CA PHE A 430 16.18 5.12 21.24
C PHE A 430 15.50 3.77 21.36
N GLU A 431 15.30 3.26 22.57
CA GLU A 431 14.57 2.01 22.81
C GLU A 431 13.10 2.12 22.39
N GLU A 432 12.41 3.20 22.77
CA GLU A 432 11.03 3.44 22.35
C GLU A 432 10.93 3.62 20.81
N ALA A 433 11.90 4.28 20.19
CA ALA A 433 11.95 4.44 18.74
C ALA A 433 12.19 3.11 18.03
N ARG A 434 13.08 2.25 18.55
CA ARG A 434 13.33 0.89 18.05
C ARG A 434 12.06 0.05 18.14
N ASP A 435 11.41 0.08 19.30
CA ASP A 435 10.19 -0.68 19.56
C ASP A 435 9.06 -0.22 18.60
N LYS A 436 8.94 1.09 18.37
CA LYS A 436 8.00 1.65 17.40
C LYS A 436 8.32 1.23 15.96
N LEU A 437 9.60 1.19 15.58
CA LEU A 437 10.01 0.80 14.23
C LEU A 437 9.76 -0.70 13.99
N SER A 438 10.05 -1.54 14.97
CA SER A 438 9.91 -3.00 14.84
C SER A 438 8.47 -3.50 14.98
N MET A 439 7.68 -2.91 15.89
CA MET A 439 6.35 -3.42 16.26
C MET A 439 5.20 -2.48 15.86
N GLY A 440 5.52 -1.25 15.46
CA GLY A 440 4.54 -0.20 15.22
C GLY A 440 4.21 0.63 16.46
N ALA A 441 3.33 1.61 16.29
CA ALA A 441 2.94 2.51 17.37
C ALA A 441 2.16 1.78 18.48
N GLU A 442 2.32 2.29 19.71
CA GLU A 442 1.58 1.82 20.89
C GLU A 442 0.07 2.07 20.76
N ARG A 443 -0.73 1.05 21.08
CA ARG A 443 -2.20 1.12 21.01
C ARG A 443 -2.81 1.56 22.34
N ARG A 444 -2.69 2.85 22.63
CA ARG A 444 -3.21 3.47 23.88
C ARG A 444 -4.72 3.33 24.10
N THR A 445 -5.50 3.12 23.05
CA THR A 445 -6.97 3.03 23.13
C THR A 445 -7.49 1.60 23.27
N LEU A 446 -6.62 0.58 23.14
CA LEU A 446 -7.03 -0.80 23.34
C LEU A 446 -7.14 -1.05 24.84
N LEU A 447 -8.36 -1.01 25.36
CA LEU A 447 -8.65 -1.42 26.73
C LEU A 447 -8.72 -2.93 26.76
N MET A 448 -7.71 -3.56 27.36
CA MET A 448 -7.73 -4.99 27.68
C MET A 448 -8.36 -5.18 29.05
N THR A 449 -9.15 -6.22 29.20
CA THR A 449 -9.63 -6.65 30.52
C THR A 449 -8.45 -7.15 31.37
N ASP A 450 -8.59 -7.10 32.70
CA ASP A 450 -7.54 -7.60 33.60
C ASP A 450 -7.23 -9.08 33.36
N GLU A 451 -8.23 -9.87 32.96
CA GLU A 451 -8.07 -11.27 32.59
C GLU A 451 -7.23 -11.44 31.32
N GLU A 452 -7.54 -10.71 30.23
CA GLU A 452 -6.74 -10.72 28.99
C GLU A 452 -5.30 -10.24 29.22
N LYS A 453 -5.13 -9.22 30.06
CA LYS A 453 -3.81 -8.71 30.45
C LYS A 453 -3.03 -9.77 31.23
N ARG A 454 -3.71 -10.52 32.12
CA ARG A 454 -3.10 -11.64 32.86
C ARG A 454 -2.72 -12.79 31.93
N HIS A 455 -3.58 -13.18 30.99
CA HIS A 455 -3.24 -14.19 29.98
C HIS A 455 -1.99 -13.79 29.19
N THR A 456 -1.93 -12.54 28.74
CA THR A 456 -0.78 -11.99 28.01
C THR A 456 0.49 -12.00 28.88
N ALA A 457 0.39 -11.66 30.17
CA ALA A 457 1.53 -11.68 31.08
C ALA A 457 2.11 -13.10 31.26
N TYR A 458 1.27 -14.11 31.42
CA TYR A 458 1.73 -15.51 31.50
C TYR A 458 2.30 -16.02 30.17
N HIS A 459 1.71 -15.59 29.05
CA HIS A 459 2.21 -15.91 27.72
C HIS A 459 3.65 -15.39 27.51
N GLU A 460 3.86 -14.10 27.76
CA GLU A 460 5.18 -13.47 27.60
C GLU A 460 6.19 -13.97 28.65
N ALA A 461 5.74 -14.20 29.89
CA ALA A 461 6.59 -14.81 30.92
C ALA A 461 7.03 -16.23 30.52
N GLY A 462 6.20 -16.98 29.79
CA GLY A 462 6.54 -18.29 29.23
C GLY A 462 7.71 -18.20 28.24
N HIS A 463 7.63 -17.28 27.27
CA HIS A 463 8.71 -17.00 26.32
C HIS A 463 10.01 -16.60 27.02
N ALA A 464 9.90 -15.69 28.00
CA ALA A 464 11.04 -15.20 28.74
C ALA A 464 11.73 -16.29 29.57
N LEU A 465 10.96 -17.07 30.32
CA LEU A 465 11.48 -18.17 31.13
C LEU A 465 12.19 -19.19 30.24
N MET A 466 11.56 -19.60 29.14
CA MET A 466 12.18 -20.55 28.21
C MET A 466 13.48 -19.99 27.63
N THR A 467 13.51 -18.70 27.27
CA THR A 467 14.72 -18.04 26.77
C THR A 467 15.87 -18.08 27.78
N LEU A 468 15.58 -17.96 29.08
CA LEU A 468 16.57 -18.04 30.16
C LEU A 468 17.06 -19.47 30.44
N LEU A 469 16.23 -20.48 30.18
CA LEU A 469 16.56 -21.90 30.40
C LEU A 469 17.35 -22.51 29.24
N CYS A 470 17.09 -22.06 28.01
CA CYS A 470 17.81 -22.46 26.81
C CYS A 470 19.27 -21.96 26.83
N LYS A 471 20.22 -22.76 26.35
CA LYS A 471 21.67 -22.46 26.45
C LYS A 471 22.22 -21.76 25.21
N HIS A 472 21.62 -22.02 24.05
CA HIS A 472 22.05 -21.51 22.77
C HIS A 472 21.19 -20.32 22.30
N SER A 473 20.12 -19.98 23.02
CA SER A 473 19.24 -18.85 22.74
C SER A 473 19.94 -17.49 22.81
N ASP A 474 19.39 -16.52 22.07
CA ASP A 474 19.82 -15.12 22.19
C ASP A 474 19.47 -14.57 23.59
N PRO A 475 20.36 -13.79 24.23
CA PRO A 475 20.10 -13.22 25.56
C PRO A 475 18.82 -12.37 25.60
N LEU A 476 18.02 -12.62 26.63
CA LEU A 476 16.84 -11.82 26.92
C LEU A 476 17.23 -10.38 27.28
N HIS A 477 16.52 -9.41 26.72
CA HIS A 477 16.74 -7.98 26.94
C HIS A 477 15.59 -7.32 27.67
N LYS A 478 14.35 -7.55 27.26
CA LYS A 478 13.16 -6.92 27.84
C LYS A 478 11.90 -7.71 27.55
N ILE A 479 10.91 -7.63 28.44
CA ILE A 479 9.56 -8.17 28.24
C ILE A 479 8.54 -7.05 28.44
N THR A 480 7.48 -7.03 27.64
CA THR A 480 6.37 -6.09 27.83
C THR A 480 5.02 -6.68 27.44
N ILE A 481 3.97 -6.29 28.16
CA ILE A 481 2.56 -6.60 27.86
C ILE A 481 1.80 -5.38 27.30
N ILE A 482 2.54 -4.34 26.89
CA ILE A 482 1.93 -3.16 26.29
C ILE A 482 1.65 -3.43 24.81
N PRO A 483 0.39 -3.31 24.36
CA PRO A 483 0.02 -3.63 22.98
C PRO A 483 0.66 -2.66 21.98
N ARG A 484 1.37 -3.22 20.99
CA ARG A 484 2.05 -2.48 19.91
C ARG A 484 1.70 -3.07 18.55
N GLY A 485 1.20 -2.23 17.65
CA GLY A 485 0.79 -2.67 16.31
C GLY A 485 -0.17 -3.87 16.36
N ARG A 486 0.32 -5.04 15.92
CA ARG A 486 -0.44 -6.31 15.90
C ARG A 486 -0.19 -7.22 17.10
N ALA A 487 0.81 -6.93 17.93
CA ALA A 487 1.17 -7.73 19.10
C ALA A 487 0.52 -7.18 20.39
N LEU A 488 0.08 -8.07 21.28
CA LEU A 488 -0.49 -7.72 22.59
C LEU A 488 0.59 -7.61 23.66
N GLY A 489 1.59 -8.49 23.61
CA GLY A 489 2.85 -8.42 24.35
C GLY A 489 3.99 -8.84 23.44
N VAL A 490 5.23 -8.58 23.88
CA VAL A 490 6.45 -9.05 23.19
C VAL A 490 7.58 -9.29 24.18
N THR A 491 8.24 -10.43 23.99
CA THR A 491 9.53 -10.79 24.58
C THR A 491 10.65 -10.48 23.59
N MET A 492 11.58 -9.60 23.99
CA MET A 492 12.68 -9.13 23.14
C MET A 492 14.02 -9.73 23.59
N SER A 493 14.68 -10.43 22.67
CA SER A 493 16.06 -10.89 22.81
C SER A 493 17.01 -10.07 21.92
N LEU A 494 18.23 -9.82 22.42
CA LEU A 494 19.26 -9.09 21.68
C LEU A 494 20.44 -10.02 21.36
N PRO A 495 20.70 -10.31 20.07
CA PRO A 495 21.88 -11.08 19.68
C PRO A 495 23.17 -10.35 20.08
N GLU A 496 24.15 -11.08 20.63
CA GLU A 496 25.47 -10.51 20.94
C GLU A 496 26.32 -10.28 19.69
N ARG A 497 26.08 -11.10 18.66
CA ARG A 497 26.79 -11.12 17.38
C ARG A 497 25.80 -11.37 16.25
N ASP A 498 26.09 -10.82 15.08
CA ASP A 498 25.35 -11.14 13.86
C ASP A 498 25.68 -12.59 13.48
N GLN A 499 24.71 -13.50 13.57
CA GLN A 499 24.89 -14.91 13.23
C GLN A 499 24.69 -15.12 11.73
N VAL A 500 25.68 -15.74 11.07
CA VAL A 500 25.62 -16.06 9.63
C VAL A 500 25.08 -17.47 9.39
N SER A 501 25.28 -18.38 10.35
CA SER A 501 24.79 -19.76 10.29
C SER A 501 24.10 -20.15 11.59
N TYR A 502 23.08 -21.00 11.48
CA TYR A 502 22.34 -21.54 12.62
C TYR A 502 22.72 -23.00 12.86
N SER A 503 22.92 -23.38 14.13
CA SER A 503 23.06 -24.79 14.51
C SER A 503 21.69 -25.45 14.66
N ARG A 504 21.67 -26.79 14.67
CA ARG A 504 20.44 -27.56 14.91
C ARG A 504 19.87 -27.23 16.28
N GLU A 505 20.71 -27.20 17.31
CA GLU A 505 20.34 -26.93 18.70
C GLU A 505 19.73 -25.53 18.83
N TYR A 506 20.33 -24.53 18.19
CA TYR A 506 19.79 -23.17 18.17
C TYR A 506 18.39 -23.11 17.55
N ALA A 507 18.17 -23.80 16.43
CA ALA A 507 16.87 -23.83 15.76
C ALA A 507 15.81 -24.58 16.59
N GLU A 508 16.18 -25.72 17.20
CA GLU A 508 15.30 -26.48 18.11
C GLU A 508 14.91 -25.65 19.34
N GLU A 509 15.86 -24.98 19.99
CA GLU A 509 15.59 -24.09 21.13
C GLU A 509 14.71 -22.91 20.75
N ARG A 510 14.89 -22.34 19.55
CA ARG A 510 14.03 -21.25 19.06
C ARG A 510 12.59 -21.70 18.84
N ILE A 511 12.37 -22.94 18.39
CA ILE A 511 11.03 -23.55 18.33
C ILE A 511 10.47 -23.72 19.75
N MET A 512 11.24 -24.22 20.70
CA MET A 512 10.79 -24.36 22.10
C MET A 512 10.37 -23.01 22.70
N ILE A 513 11.14 -21.95 22.47
CA ILE A 513 10.78 -20.59 22.89
C ILE A 513 9.45 -20.16 22.26
N MET A 514 9.26 -20.32 20.95
CA MET A 514 7.98 -19.95 20.30
C MET A 514 6.79 -20.76 20.83
N MET A 515 6.96 -22.02 21.19
CA MET A 515 5.87 -22.85 21.73
C MET A 515 5.57 -22.58 23.22
N SER A 516 6.54 -22.03 23.95
CA SER A 516 6.45 -21.86 25.42
C SER A 516 5.34 -20.91 25.87
N GLY A 517 5.01 -19.85 25.13
CA GLY A 517 3.92 -18.92 25.50
C GLY A 517 2.56 -19.61 25.58
N ARG A 518 2.24 -20.43 24.57
CA ARG A 518 1.03 -21.28 24.57
C ARG A 518 1.05 -22.29 25.72
N LEU A 519 2.20 -22.91 25.99
CA LEU A 519 2.34 -23.91 27.04
C LEU A 519 2.16 -23.30 28.43
N ALA A 520 2.66 -22.09 28.66
CA ALA A 520 2.43 -21.34 29.88
C ALA A 520 0.93 -21.10 30.11
N GLU A 521 0.19 -20.67 29.09
CA GLU A 521 -1.27 -20.52 29.20
C GLU A 521 -1.96 -21.84 29.56
N LEU A 522 -1.58 -22.94 28.91
CA LEU A 522 -2.14 -24.27 29.14
C LEU A 522 -1.88 -24.80 30.55
N VAL A 523 -0.66 -24.64 31.07
CA VAL A 523 -0.26 -25.15 32.38
C VAL A 523 -0.95 -24.38 33.52
N PHE A 524 -1.28 -23.11 33.32
CA PHE A 524 -1.87 -22.25 34.35
C PHE A 524 -3.38 -22.10 34.25
N PHE A 525 -3.91 -21.80 33.06
CA PHE A 525 -5.34 -21.53 32.87
C PHE A 525 -6.12 -22.73 32.37
N ASN A 526 -5.44 -23.80 31.92
CA ASN A 526 -6.05 -24.95 31.26
C ASN A 526 -6.98 -24.53 30.09
N HIS A 527 -6.64 -23.43 29.43
CA HIS A 527 -7.34 -22.82 28.30
C HIS A 527 -6.31 -22.35 27.26
N GLN A 528 -6.72 -22.22 26.00
CA GLN A 528 -5.85 -21.80 24.89
C GLN A 528 -6.36 -20.48 24.31
N SER A 529 -5.47 -19.49 24.18
CA SER A 529 -5.79 -18.25 23.48
C SER A 529 -5.46 -18.33 21.98
N THR A 530 -6.03 -17.41 21.20
CA THR A 530 -5.65 -17.18 19.79
C THR A 530 -4.34 -16.40 19.66
N GLY A 531 -3.77 -15.90 20.76
CA GLY A 531 -2.54 -15.10 20.78
C GLY A 531 -1.33 -15.87 20.24
N ALA A 532 -1.28 -17.18 20.47
CA ALA A 532 -0.18 -18.07 20.03
C ALA A 532 -0.15 -18.36 18.52
N SER A 533 -1.10 -17.86 17.72
CA SER A 533 -1.19 -18.23 16.29
C SER A 533 0.05 -17.85 15.49
N ASN A 534 0.66 -16.69 15.77
CA ASN A 534 1.86 -16.24 15.08
C ASN A 534 3.08 -17.08 15.47
N ASP A 535 3.18 -17.51 16.73
CA ASP A 535 4.31 -18.32 17.19
C ASP A 535 4.24 -19.74 16.65
N ILE A 536 3.05 -20.32 16.58
CA ILE A 536 2.83 -21.63 15.93
C ILE A 536 3.19 -21.55 14.45
N GLN A 537 2.77 -20.48 13.76
CA GLN A 537 3.11 -20.29 12.34
C GLN A 537 4.64 -20.23 12.16
N ARG A 538 5.33 -19.38 12.91
CA ARG A 538 6.80 -19.22 12.81
C ARG A 538 7.55 -20.49 13.20
N ALA A 539 7.11 -21.19 14.24
CA ALA A 539 7.66 -22.49 14.64
C ALA A 539 7.50 -23.53 13.53
N THR A 540 6.34 -23.55 12.86
CA THR A 540 6.06 -24.47 11.75
C THR A 540 6.91 -24.15 10.53
N GLU A 541 7.05 -22.87 10.17
CA GLU A 541 7.92 -22.43 9.07
C GLU A 541 9.39 -22.79 9.33
N LEU A 542 9.87 -22.57 10.56
CA LEU A 542 11.24 -22.90 10.96
C LEU A 542 11.48 -24.42 10.94
N ALA A 543 10.56 -25.20 11.51
CA ALA A 543 10.60 -26.66 11.49
C ALA A 543 10.60 -27.20 10.05
N ARG A 544 9.79 -26.62 9.16
CA ARG A 544 9.79 -26.97 7.74
C ARG A 544 11.14 -26.70 7.10
N LYS A 545 11.76 -25.53 7.32
CA LYS A 545 13.11 -25.22 6.79
C LYS A 545 14.19 -26.17 7.31
N MET A 546 14.15 -26.54 8.59
CA MET A 546 15.06 -27.53 9.17
C MET A 546 14.99 -28.86 8.42
N VAL A 547 13.79 -29.28 8.04
CA VAL A 547 13.52 -30.55 7.36
C VAL A 547 13.82 -30.47 5.85
N THR A 548 13.40 -29.40 5.18
CA THR A 548 13.41 -29.33 3.69
C THR A 548 14.58 -28.57 3.08
N GLU A 549 15.22 -27.66 3.80
CA GLU A 549 16.30 -26.80 3.28
C GLU A 549 17.65 -27.11 3.93
N TRP A 550 17.66 -27.30 5.26
CA TRP A 550 18.90 -27.46 6.02
C TRP A 550 19.30 -28.93 6.21
N GLY A 551 18.38 -29.86 5.98
CA GLY A 551 18.67 -31.30 6.03
C GLY A 551 19.01 -31.79 7.45
N PHE A 552 18.36 -31.26 8.48
CA PHE A 552 18.56 -31.67 9.88
C PHE A 552 17.79 -32.93 10.27
N ASP A 553 16.92 -33.42 9.38
CA ASP A 553 16.16 -34.64 9.59
C ASP A 553 16.87 -35.86 9.01
N ASP A 554 17.04 -36.89 9.83
CA ASP A 554 17.78 -38.10 9.46
C ASP A 554 16.99 -39.01 8.49
N GLU A 555 15.65 -38.95 8.50
CA GLU A 555 14.81 -39.79 7.64
C GLU A 555 14.74 -39.24 6.21
N ILE A 556 14.67 -37.92 6.08
CA ILE A 556 14.60 -37.21 4.79
C ILE A 556 16.00 -37.00 4.20
N GLY A 557 17.00 -36.79 5.06
CA GLY A 557 18.39 -36.63 4.70
C GLY A 557 18.76 -35.22 4.19
N PRO A 558 20.03 -35.01 3.81
CA PRO A 558 20.58 -33.71 3.41
C PRO A 558 20.23 -33.35 1.95
N VAL A 559 18.93 -33.35 1.62
CA VAL A 559 18.42 -32.99 0.29
C VAL A 559 17.54 -31.77 0.39
N CYS A 560 17.76 -30.79 -0.50
CA CYS A 560 16.96 -29.58 -0.56
C CYS A 560 15.68 -29.83 -1.38
N TYR A 561 14.54 -29.93 -0.70
CA TYR A 561 13.20 -30.12 -1.31
C TYR A 561 12.46 -28.79 -1.51
N SER A 562 12.89 -27.73 -0.81
CA SER A 562 12.32 -26.39 -0.95
C SER A 562 13.04 -25.63 -2.06
N ARG A 563 12.29 -24.97 -2.94
CA ARG A 563 12.89 -23.88 -3.74
C ARG A 563 12.84 -22.64 -2.89
N ALA A 564 13.97 -21.96 -2.77
CA ALA A 564 14.02 -20.62 -2.19
C ALA A 564 12.89 -19.77 -2.79
N ASP A 565 12.04 -19.22 -1.91
CA ASP A 565 10.94 -18.31 -2.21
C ASP A 565 11.45 -17.04 -2.90
N GLY A 566 11.83 -17.14 -4.18
CA GLY A 566 11.85 -15.98 -5.05
C GLY A 566 10.40 -15.56 -5.27
N GLU A 567 10.10 -14.26 -5.19
CA GLU A 567 8.74 -13.75 -5.36
C GLU A 567 8.03 -14.39 -6.56
N VAL A 568 6.90 -15.03 -6.24
CA VAL A 568 5.95 -15.70 -7.14
C VAL A 568 5.69 -14.84 -8.37
N PHE A 569 6.39 -15.14 -9.47
CA PHE A 569 6.03 -14.57 -10.76
C PHE A 569 4.84 -15.36 -11.28
N LEU A 570 3.65 -14.74 -11.20
CA LEU A 570 2.35 -15.32 -11.56
C LEU A 570 2.35 -16.05 -12.92
N GLY A 571 3.23 -15.67 -13.86
CA GLY A 571 3.34 -16.31 -15.18
C GLY A 571 4.33 -17.48 -15.30
N ARG A 572 5.24 -17.71 -14.35
CA ARG A 572 6.30 -18.74 -14.45
C ARG A 572 6.03 -19.97 -13.59
N GLU A 573 5.24 -19.83 -12.54
CA GLU A 573 4.97 -20.94 -11.60
C GLU A 573 3.71 -21.75 -11.92
N ILE A 574 2.71 -21.16 -12.59
CA ILE A 574 1.53 -21.91 -13.08
C ILE A 574 1.95 -23.09 -13.98
N SER A 575 3.14 -23.00 -14.61
CA SER A 575 3.65 -23.99 -15.54
C SER A 575 4.81 -24.85 -15.00
N LYS A 576 5.23 -24.68 -13.74
CA LYS A 576 6.26 -25.55 -13.15
C LYS A 576 5.61 -26.73 -12.42
N PRO A 577 5.94 -27.99 -12.78
CA PRO A 577 5.43 -29.15 -12.05
C PRO A 577 5.92 -29.11 -10.59
N LYS A 578 5.09 -29.58 -9.65
CA LYS A 578 5.57 -29.92 -8.29
C LYS A 578 6.74 -30.89 -8.46
N GLU A 579 7.94 -30.48 -8.09
CA GLU A 579 9.16 -31.31 -8.22
C GLU A 579 9.21 -32.43 -7.17
N MET A 580 8.22 -32.50 -6.28
CA MET A 580 8.13 -33.44 -5.19
C MET A 580 6.91 -34.37 -5.35
N SER A 581 7.11 -35.66 -5.09
CA SER A 581 6.03 -36.64 -5.05
C SER A 581 5.12 -36.41 -3.84
N GLU A 582 3.82 -36.70 -3.97
CA GLU A 582 2.86 -36.58 -2.86
C GLU A 582 3.25 -37.46 -1.66
N MET A 583 3.87 -38.62 -1.89
CA MET A 583 4.41 -39.47 -0.83
C MET A 583 5.52 -38.77 -0.04
N MET A 584 6.41 -38.04 -0.72
CA MET A 584 7.47 -37.28 -0.04
C MET A 584 6.90 -36.07 0.71
N ALA A 585 5.89 -35.41 0.15
CA ALA A 585 5.17 -34.33 0.84
C ALA A 585 4.58 -34.81 2.17
N GLN A 586 3.91 -35.96 2.15
CA GLN A 586 3.35 -36.59 3.35
C GLN A 586 4.42 -36.92 4.39
N LYS A 587 5.59 -37.43 3.96
CA LYS A 587 6.72 -37.71 4.86
C LYS A 587 7.27 -36.44 5.51
N ILE A 588 7.44 -35.36 4.75
CA ILE A 588 7.87 -34.07 5.28
C ILE A 588 6.87 -33.55 6.32
N ASP A 589 5.58 -33.61 6.04
CA ASP A 589 4.56 -33.14 6.98
C ASP A 589 4.54 -33.97 8.28
N GLN A 590 4.79 -35.29 8.17
CA GLN A 590 4.96 -36.17 9.34
C GLN A 590 6.22 -35.82 10.14
N ALA A 591 7.35 -35.58 9.49
CA ALA A 591 8.61 -35.20 10.13
C ALA A 591 8.48 -33.85 10.85
N VAL A 592 7.88 -32.84 10.20
CA VAL A 592 7.63 -31.52 10.79
C VAL A 592 6.72 -31.63 12.01
N ASN A 593 5.61 -32.36 11.93
CA ASN A 593 4.70 -32.56 13.05
C ASN A 593 5.38 -33.34 14.20
N GLY A 594 6.17 -34.36 13.87
CA GLY A 594 6.95 -35.13 14.84
C GLY A 594 7.97 -34.26 15.58
N LEU A 595 8.70 -33.41 14.86
CA LEU A 595 9.66 -32.47 15.42
C LEU A 595 9.00 -31.49 16.38
N ILE A 596 7.91 -30.83 15.96
CA ILE A 596 7.20 -29.85 16.81
C ILE A 596 6.64 -30.54 18.06
N LYS A 597 6.03 -31.72 17.94
CA LYS A 597 5.49 -32.45 19.10
C LYS A 597 6.56 -32.84 20.10
N ARG A 598 7.73 -33.29 19.62
CA ARG A 598 8.87 -33.63 20.49
C ARG A 598 9.33 -32.41 21.28
N LEU A 599 9.54 -31.29 20.60
CA LEU A 599 10.01 -30.04 21.21
C LEU A 599 8.96 -29.41 22.14
N ASP A 600 7.67 -29.48 21.79
CA ASP A 600 6.57 -29.02 22.65
C ASP A 600 6.49 -29.83 23.96
N ALA A 601 6.69 -31.16 23.89
CA ALA A 601 6.73 -32.00 25.09
C ALA A 601 7.95 -31.69 25.98
N GLU A 602 9.12 -31.43 25.39
CA GLU A 602 10.32 -31.04 26.11
C GLU A 602 10.16 -29.67 26.78
N ALA A 603 9.67 -28.67 26.04
CA ALA A 603 9.36 -27.34 26.55
C ALA A 603 8.35 -27.40 27.69
N LYS A 604 7.31 -28.24 27.57
CA LYS A 604 6.30 -28.43 28.62
C LYS A 604 6.93 -28.93 29.92
N LYS A 605 7.82 -29.93 29.84
CA LYS A 605 8.51 -30.48 31.00
C LYS A 605 9.34 -29.41 31.72
N LEU A 606 10.09 -28.59 30.97
CA LEU A 606 10.90 -27.51 31.54
C LEU A 606 10.08 -26.42 32.23
N ILE A 607 8.90 -26.09 31.67
CA ILE A 607 7.96 -25.13 32.27
C ILE A 607 7.36 -25.71 33.56
N GLU A 608 6.95 -26.99 33.56
CA GLU A 608 6.40 -27.64 34.74
C GLU A 608 7.41 -27.75 35.89
N GLU A 609 8.69 -28.02 35.57
CA GLU A 609 9.78 -28.05 36.55
C GLU A 609 10.09 -26.67 37.17
N ASN A 610 9.82 -25.58 36.45
CA ASN A 610 10.10 -24.20 36.88
C ASN A 610 8.83 -23.37 37.09
N LYS A 611 7.72 -24.03 37.46
CA LYS A 611 6.40 -23.40 37.56
C LYS A 611 6.37 -22.19 38.49
N ASP A 612 7.03 -22.26 39.63
CA ASP A 612 7.04 -21.18 40.63
C ASP A 612 7.67 -19.90 40.05
N LYS A 613 8.81 -20.03 39.36
CA LYS A 613 9.49 -18.90 38.70
C LYS A 613 8.65 -18.26 37.61
N LEU A 614 7.85 -19.06 36.90
CA LEU A 614 6.92 -18.55 35.89
C LEU A 614 5.82 -17.69 36.52
N ILE A 615 5.31 -18.09 37.69
CA ILE A 615 4.32 -17.30 38.45
C ILE A 615 4.94 -15.97 38.86
N ASP A 616 6.11 -16.00 39.50
CA ASP A 616 6.79 -14.80 40.00
C ASP A 616 7.05 -13.79 38.86
N LEU A 617 7.51 -14.29 37.70
CA LEU A 617 7.75 -13.46 36.54
C LEU A 617 6.46 -12.90 35.93
N ALA A 618 5.41 -13.71 35.83
CA ALA A 618 4.13 -13.29 35.28
C ALA A 618 3.42 -12.27 36.19
N GLU A 619 3.49 -12.42 37.51
CA GLU A 619 2.93 -11.49 38.47
C GLU A 619 3.68 -10.15 38.47
N ALA A 620 5.01 -10.20 38.44
CA ALA A 620 5.82 -9.00 38.28
C ALA A 620 5.51 -8.27 36.97
N LEU A 621 5.35 -9.01 35.87
CA LEU A 621 5.02 -8.42 34.57
C LEU A 621 3.61 -7.83 34.54
N PHE A 622 2.65 -8.45 35.22
CA PHE A 622 1.30 -7.92 35.36
C PHE A 622 1.28 -6.59 36.13
N GLU A 623 2.09 -6.46 37.18
CA GLU A 623 2.20 -5.24 38.01
C GLU A 623 2.95 -4.11 37.28
N PHE A 624 4.13 -4.40 36.69
CA PHE A 624 5.02 -3.37 36.15
C PHE A 624 4.87 -3.12 34.63
N GLU A 625 4.17 -4.01 33.91
CA GLU A 625 3.89 -3.99 32.46
C GLU A 625 5.11 -4.09 31.52
N VAL A 626 6.29 -3.72 32.01
CA VAL A 626 7.57 -3.76 31.33
C VAL A 626 8.62 -4.21 32.35
N LEU A 627 9.45 -5.17 31.97
CA LEU A 627 10.59 -5.62 32.78
C LEU A 627 11.85 -5.66 31.92
N ASP A 628 12.89 -4.96 32.35
CA ASP A 628 14.23 -5.01 31.75
C ASP A 628 15.02 -6.22 32.25
N ARG A 629 16.10 -6.61 31.55
CA ARG A 629 16.91 -7.79 31.92
C ARG A 629 17.37 -7.80 33.38
N GLU A 630 17.85 -6.68 33.89
CA GLU A 630 18.30 -6.56 35.29
C GLU A 630 17.17 -6.74 36.30
N GLU A 631 15.93 -6.40 35.92
CA GLU A 631 14.73 -6.59 36.75
C GLU A 631 14.30 -8.06 36.71
N ILE A 632 14.36 -8.68 35.53
CA ILE A 632 14.05 -10.11 35.34
C ILE A 632 15.01 -11.00 36.14
N ASP A 633 16.31 -10.72 36.08
CA ASP A 633 17.32 -11.48 36.83
C ASP A 633 17.09 -11.39 38.35
N ARG A 634 16.62 -10.23 38.86
CA ARG A 634 16.26 -10.03 40.28
C ARG A 634 14.99 -10.79 40.67
N VAL A 635 13.95 -10.76 39.83
CA VAL A 635 12.72 -11.55 40.05
C VAL A 635 13.05 -13.04 40.08
N MET A 636 13.90 -13.50 39.16
CA MET A 636 14.35 -14.89 39.10
C MET A 636 15.20 -15.31 40.32
N ALA A 637 15.83 -14.34 41.01
CA ALA A 637 16.54 -14.56 42.27
C ALA A 637 15.61 -14.52 43.51
N GLY A 638 14.31 -14.23 43.33
CA GLY A 638 13.33 -14.13 44.41
C GLY A 638 13.34 -12.77 45.14
N GLU A 639 13.96 -11.74 44.55
CA GLU A 639 13.95 -10.40 45.11
C GLU A 639 12.66 -9.66 44.75
N LYS A 640 12.08 -8.95 45.73
CA LYS A 640 10.94 -8.05 45.47
C LYS A 640 11.43 -6.78 44.78
N LEU A 641 10.83 -6.47 43.65
CA LEU A 641 11.12 -5.25 42.90
C LEU A 641 10.54 -4.04 43.63
N GLU A 642 11.38 -3.26 44.30
CA GLU A 642 11.02 -1.95 44.84
C GLU A 642 11.51 -0.84 43.87
N GLY A 643 10.61 0.00 43.37
CA GLY A 643 10.96 1.22 42.63
C GLY A 643 11.38 1.04 41.16
N THR A 644 10.99 -0.05 40.51
CA THR A 644 11.25 -0.31 39.07
C THR A 644 10.60 0.73 38.16
N LYS A 645 11.20 0.93 36.98
CA LYS A 645 10.81 2.00 36.05
C LYS A 645 9.42 1.71 35.47
N LYS A 646 8.36 2.17 36.15
CA LYS A 646 7.03 2.24 35.55
C LYS A 646 7.13 2.91 34.18
N SER A 647 6.47 2.34 33.18
CA SER A 647 6.35 2.90 31.83
C SER A 647 6.15 4.42 31.89
N ARG A 648 6.78 5.19 30.97
CA ARG A 648 6.52 6.64 30.86
C ARG A 648 5.02 6.93 30.73
N GLN A 649 4.22 5.98 30.25
CA GLN A 649 2.77 6.08 30.26
C GLN A 649 2.17 6.06 31.68
N TYR A 650 2.65 5.19 32.57
CA TYR A 650 2.23 5.18 33.97
C TYR A 650 2.63 6.47 34.67
N LYS A 651 3.83 6.99 34.40
CA LYS A 651 4.26 8.31 34.92
C LYS A 651 3.43 9.46 34.34
N ALA A 652 3.12 9.43 33.04
CA ALA A 652 2.29 10.45 32.40
C ALA A 652 0.80 10.33 32.80
N MET A 653 0.30 9.12 33.05
CA MET A 653 -1.05 8.87 33.57
C MET A 653 -1.14 9.24 35.05
N GLU A 654 -0.12 8.97 35.87
CA GLU A 654 0.00 9.48 37.23
C GLU A 654 0.09 11.00 37.24
N GLU A 655 0.85 11.63 36.34
CA GLU A 655 0.91 13.09 36.22
C GLU A 655 -0.42 13.69 35.74
N MET A 656 -1.12 13.05 34.79
CA MET A 656 -2.46 13.48 34.35
C MET A 656 -3.52 13.24 35.43
N ALA A 657 -3.45 12.14 36.17
CA ALA A 657 -4.34 11.83 37.28
C ALA A 657 -4.05 12.72 38.51
N ALA A 658 -2.79 13.07 38.76
CA ALA A 658 -2.37 14.03 39.77
C ALA A 658 -2.80 15.46 39.39
N LYS A 659 -2.70 15.84 38.11
CA LYS A 659 -3.26 17.11 37.60
C LYS A 659 -4.77 17.17 37.74
N LYS A 660 -5.50 16.09 37.41
CA LYS A 660 -6.96 16.01 37.65
C LYS A 660 -7.32 16.06 39.13
N LYS A 661 -6.60 15.36 40.01
CA LYS A 661 -6.80 15.43 41.47
C LYS A 661 -6.49 16.81 42.04
N ALA A 662 -5.52 17.53 41.47
CA ALA A 662 -5.18 18.90 41.85
C ALA A 662 -6.17 19.95 41.32
N GLU A 663 -6.86 19.68 40.21
CA GLU A 663 -7.98 20.50 39.71
C GLU A 663 -9.30 20.21 40.46
N ASP A 664 -9.51 18.98 40.96
CA ASP A 664 -10.68 18.57 41.75
C ASP A 664 -10.56 18.87 43.26
N THR A 665 -9.40 19.34 43.75
CA THR A 665 -9.27 19.83 45.13
C THR A 665 -9.58 21.32 45.17
N PRO A 666 -10.66 21.77 45.87
CA PRO A 666 -10.89 23.18 46.09
C PRO A 666 -9.69 23.80 46.81
N PRO A 667 -9.31 25.06 46.52
CA PRO A 667 -8.24 25.72 47.25
C PRO A 667 -8.54 25.66 48.76
N PRO A 668 -7.52 25.37 49.60
CA PRO A 668 -7.73 25.26 51.03
C PRO A 668 -8.27 26.58 51.58
N ASP A 669 -9.43 26.51 52.24
CA ASP A 669 -10.05 27.63 52.94
C ASP A 669 -9.07 28.17 54.00
N PRO A 670 -8.69 29.47 53.98
CA PRO A 670 -7.66 30.04 54.85
C PRO A 670 -8.06 30.13 56.35
N GLY A 671 -8.84 29.20 56.88
CA GLY A 671 -9.38 29.23 58.25
C GLY A 671 -9.47 27.91 59.02
N ALA A 672 -9.13 26.74 58.45
CA ALA A 672 -9.27 25.47 59.17
C ALA A 672 -7.98 25.06 59.89
N GLN A 673 -8.04 24.94 61.22
CA GLN A 673 -6.93 24.45 62.05
C GLN A 673 -6.67 22.94 61.79
N PRO A 674 -5.41 22.47 61.89
CA PRO A 674 -5.08 21.06 61.65
C PRO A 674 -5.68 20.15 62.73
N PRO A 675 -6.15 18.94 62.38
CA PRO A 675 -6.63 17.98 63.38
C PRO A 675 -5.46 17.41 64.18
N VAL A 676 -5.65 17.32 65.50
CA VAL A 676 -4.70 16.75 66.46
C VAL A 676 -4.66 15.22 66.31
N ALA A 677 -3.45 14.66 66.25
CA ALA A 677 -3.21 13.22 66.11
C ALA A 677 -3.65 12.42 67.35
N PRO A 678 -4.21 11.19 67.20
CA PRO A 678 -4.48 10.32 68.34
C PRO A 678 -3.24 9.50 68.71
N ALA A 679 -2.92 9.47 70.00
CA ALA A 679 -1.91 8.59 70.59
C ALA A 679 -2.49 7.19 70.88
N SER A 680 -1.63 6.18 70.72
CA SER A 680 -1.87 4.77 71.01
C SER A 680 -1.96 4.48 72.51
N ASP A 681 -2.84 3.55 72.92
CA ASP A 681 -2.51 2.40 73.79
C ASP A 681 -3.74 1.47 73.97
N ALA A 682 -3.48 0.17 74.03
CA ALA A 682 -4.43 -0.94 74.25
C ALA A 682 -4.51 -1.29 75.77
N PRO A 683 -5.14 -2.40 76.28
CA PRO A 683 -6.06 -3.40 75.68
C PRO A 683 -7.26 -3.83 76.60
N VAL A 684 -8.03 -4.82 76.14
CA VAL A 684 -8.69 -5.95 76.88
C VAL A 684 -10.24 -5.96 77.08
N GLU A 685 -10.80 -7.05 76.53
CA GLU A 685 -11.94 -7.91 76.94
C GLU A 685 -13.42 -7.75 76.54
N ALA A 686 -13.99 -8.95 76.40
CA ALA A 686 -15.22 -9.42 75.79
C ALA A 686 -16.51 -9.07 76.55
N VAL A 687 -17.66 -9.18 75.86
CA VAL A 687 -18.81 -10.06 76.20
C VAL A 687 -19.86 -10.04 75.06
N LYS A 688 -20.54 -11.18 74.93
CA LYS A 688 -21.45 -11.68 73.88
C LYS A 688 -22.94 -11.27 74.12
N PRO A 689 -23.98 -11.73 73.37
CA PRO A 689 -24.92 -10.85 72.64
C PRO A 689 -26.43 -10.99 73.01
N ALA A 690 -27.28 -10.32 72.20
CA ALA A 690 -28.75 -10.49 71.96
C ALA A 690 -29.72 -9.68 72.88
N PRO A 691 -30.98 -9.35 72.46
CA PRO A 691 -31.80 -10.04 71.44
C PRO A 691 -32.63 -9.16 70.46
N ALA A 692 -33.36 -9.89 69.61
CA ALA A 692 -34.18 -9.48 68.46
C ALA A 692 -35.58 -8.93 68.79
N THR A 693 -36.12 -8.12 67.87
CA THR A 693 -37.53 -7.96 67.46
C THR A 693 -37.48 -7.19 66.11
N GLY A 694 -38.08 -7.53 64.97
CA GLY A 694 -39.25 -8.33 64.65
C GLY A 694 -40.38 -7.40 64.16
N SER A 695 -40.57 -7.24 62.85
CA SER A 695 -41.91 -7.12 62.22
C SER A 695 -41.83 -7.13 60.69
N GLU A 696 -42.69 -7.97 60.11
CA GLU A 696 -42.97 -8.22 58.71
C GLU A 696 -43.66 -7.02 58.01
N THR A 697 -43.59 -6.96 56.68
CA THR A 697 -44.79 -7.01 55.82
C THR A 697 -44.39 -7.32 54.37
N ALA A 698 -45.20 -8.17 53.75
CA ALA A 698 -45.09 -8.71 52.41
C ALA A 698 -45.73 -7.83 51.33
N SER A 699 -45.33 -8.03 50.07
CA SER A 699 -46.26 -8.08 48.93
C SER A 699 -45.64 -8.78 47.72
N ASP A 700 -46.12 -10.00 47.50
CA ASP A 700 -46.35 -10.72 46.25
C ASP A 700 -46.20 -9.98 44.90
N SER A 701 -45.52 -10.65 43.96
CA SER A 701 -46.17 -11.08 42.71
C SER A 701 -45.48 -12.31 42.10
N SER A 702 -46.23 -13.41 42.10
CA SER A 702 -46.08 -14.58 41.23
C SER A 702 -46.52 -14.20 39.79
N SER A 703 -46.16 -14.86 38.69
CA SER A 703 -46.26 -16.29 38.41
C SER A 703 -45.85 -16.59 36.95
N GLN A 704 -45.68 -17.88 36.67
CA GLN A 704 -45.85 -18.61 35.40
C GLN A 704 -44.63 -18.95 34.52
N SER A 705 -44.18 -20.17 34.78
CA SER A 705 -43.78 -21.23 33.85
C SER A 705 -44.56 -21.31 32.54
N ALA A 706 -43.90 -21.67 31.42
CA ALA A 706 -44.05 -22.95 30.72
C ALA A 706 -43.39 -22.97 29.34
N GLU A 707 -43.10 -24.19 28.88
CA GLU A 707 -43.04 -24.69 27.50
C GLU A 707 -41.72 -24.67 26.68
N ALA A 708 -41.21 -25.90 26.51
CA ALA A 708 -40.52 -26.37 25.31
C ALA A 708 -41.48 -26.40 24.08
N PRO A 709 -40.95 -26.64 22.87
CA PRO A 709 -41.21 -27.97 22.31
C PRO A 709 -40.05 -28.58 21.51
N ALA A 710 -40.16 -29.90 21.35
CA ALA A 710 -39.49 -30.73 20.37
C ALA A 710 -40.57 -31.31 19.42
N GLU A 711 -40.26 -31.45 18.13
CA GLU A 711 -40.69 -32.50 17.17
C GLU A 711 -40.06 -32.15 15.79
N ALA A 712 -39.25 -33.01 15.15
CA ALA A 712 -39.62 -34.19 14.34
C ALA A 712 -40.38 -33.77 13.07
N ALA A 713 -40.23 -34.32 11.87
CA ALA A 713 -39.38 -35.30 11.20
C ALA A 713 -39.75 -35.15 9.70
N GLU A 714 -38.91 -35.56 8.76
CA GLU A 714 -39.32 -36.55 7.75
C GLU A 714 -38.16 -36.94 6.82
N ALA A 715 -38.16 -38.23 6.56
CA ALA A 715 -37.23 -38.98 5.75
C ALA A 715 -37.74 -39.07 4.31
N SER A 716 -36.83 -39.30 3.38
CA SER A 716 -37.08 -40.20 2.26
C SER A 716 -35.77 -40.81 1.77
N ALA A 717 -35.68 -42.12 1.98
CA ALA A 717 -34.81 -43.03 1.27
C ALA A 717 -35.33 -43.22 -0.15
N GLU A 718 -34.45 -43.60 -1.08
CA GLU A 718 -34.60 -44.74 -2.00
C GLU A 718 -33.29 -44.83 -2.84
N THR A 719 -32.51 -45.93 -2.71
CA THR A 719 -32.41 -47.08 -3.65
C THR A 719 -31.86 -46.68 -5.04
N THR A 720 -30.90 -47.32 -5.67
CA THR A 720 -30.57 -48.75 -5.92
C THR A 720 -29.23 -48.71 -6.70
N ALA A 721 -28.19 -49.48 -6.35
CA ALA A 721 -27.88 -50.84 -6.82
C ALA A 721 -27.28 -50.96 -8.24
N SER A 722 -26.14 -51.68 -8.28
CA SER A 722 -25.61 -52.50 -9.39
C SER A 722 -24.99 -51.73 -10.59
N ALA A 723 -23.94 -52.18 -11.28
CA ALA A 723 -23.17 -53.41 -11.28
C ALA A 723 -21.93 -53.25 -12.18
N THR A 724 -20.99 -54.21 -12.08
CA THR A 724 -20.15 -54.80 -13.16
C THR A 724 -19.31 -53.87 -14.03
N ALA A 725 -17.98 -53.92 -13.91
CA ALA A 725 -17.08 -54.84 -14.63
C ALA A 725 -16.93 -54.50 -16.12
N GLU A 726 -15.72 -54.11 -16.52
CA GLU A 726 -15.14 -54.55 -17.80
C GLU A 726 -13.63 -54.36 -17.81
N ALA A 727 -13.00 -55.15 -18.66
CA ALA A 727 -11.60 -55.53 -18.66
C ALA A 727 -10.85 -54.87 -19.83
N LYS A 728 -9.52 -54.95 -19.73
CA LYS A 728 -8.54 -55.26 -20.79
C LYS A 728 -8.43 -54.41 -22.08
N GLU A 729 -7.15 -54.23 -22.44
CA GLU A 729 -6.56 -54.09 -23.79
C GLU A 729 -6.90 -52.77 -24.51
N GLU A 730 -6.00 -52.09 -25.23
CA GLU A 730 -4.98 -52.55 -26.17
C GLU A 730 -3.75 -51.62 -26.24
N ASN A 731 -2.61 -52.25 -26.62
CA ASN A 731 -1.46 -51.79 -27.42
C ASN A 731 -0.89 -50.37 -27.30
#